data_AF-A0A0E0N637-F1
#
_entry.id   AF-A0A0E0N637-F1
#
_cell.length_a   1.000
_cell.length_b   1.000
_cell.length_c   1.000
_cell.angle_alpha   90.00
_cell.angle_beta   90.00
_cell.angle_gamma   90.00
#
_symmetry.space_group_name_H-M   'P 1'
#
loop_
_entity.id
_entity.type
_entity.pdbx_description
1 polymer ?
#
loop_
_entity_poly.entity_id
_entity_poly.type
_entity_poly.pdbx_seq_one_letter_code
_entity_poly.pdbx_strand_id
1 'polypeptide(L)'
;MEQQQAAPMARNRKVVLREYIAGRPPREDDMVLVDGGTVALRVPEAAAPAPAVLVKNLYLSCDPYMRGRMRDFHGSYIPPFKPGSVIEGLGVARVVDSTHPGFSAGDIVSGMTGWEEYSLIDRPEQLSKIQQSDIPLSYHLGLLGMPGFTAYAGFYEICSPKKGEFVFVSAASGAVGQIVGQLAKLHGCYVVGSAGTNQKVELLKGKFGFDAAFNYKEEPDLTAALKRYFPEGIDIYFENVGGPMLDAVLLNMRTHGRIAVCGMVSQNALTDPVGIHNIFCLVPKRIRMQGFIQSDHLHMFPQFVSDMAKHYRDGKIVYVEDMSIGLENAPAALVGLFSGKNVGKKVVCVSQELKSWDTTQVKHYRDGKIVYVEDTSIGLENAPAAFVGLFSGKNVGKQVSVSVMSFDTGLLFWLLLLSSSSLCFGSELDIQCLKSVKRSLIDPSGILRSSWKFSQDGTTNSICNFMGVICWNPDENRILGLSLGSLGLQGQFPRGLEHCTSLVRLDLSNNSLSGPIPSGISWQLPDLSSLNLSYNRFSGEIPVNISEMTYLYSIGLQHNKLTGSIPGKFALLSRLESFNVSDNLLSGPIPVALSKFSTSCFSGNQGLCGVPFDSCSTSYGDYSIGIIGAAVGFVVGFVGALYISHCLFFLRDAPALRSVF
;
A
#
# COMPACT_ATOMS: atom_id res chain seq x y z
N MET A 1 -6.25 24.81 -41.95
CA MET A 1 -5.03 24.18 -41.43
C MET A 1 -4.50 25.06 -40.33
N GLU A 2 -4.91 24.80 -39.08
CA GLU A 2 -4.25 25.42 -37.93
C GLU A 2 -2.81 24.90 -37.88
N GLN A 3 -1.85 25.82 -37.85
CA GLN A 3 -0.45 25.49 -37.64
C GLN A 3 -0.32 24.84 -36.26
N GLN A 4 -0.01 23.54 -36.22
CA GLN A 4 0.41 22.85 -34.99
C GLN A 4 1.65 23.57 -34.47
N GLN A 5 1.47 24.40 -33.43
CA GLN A 5 2.54 25.10 -32.76
C GLN A 5 3.47 24.05 -32.15
N ALA A 6 4.76 24.06 -32.53
CA ALA A 6 5.73 23.11 -32.01
C ALA A 6 5.77 23.19 -30.48
N ALA A 7 5.66 22.04 -29.81
CA ALA A 7 5.61 22.01 -28.36
C ALA A 7 6.90 22.59 -27.75
N PRO A 8 6.79 23.39 -26.67
CA PRO A 8 7.97 23.97 -26.03
C PRO A 8 8.93 22.87 -25.57
N MET A 9 10.22 23.09 -25.75
CA MET A 9 11.28 22.14 -25.36
C MET A 9 12.01 22.64 -24.11
N ALA A 10 12.40 21.72 -23.23
CA ALA A 10 13.20 22.01 -22.05
C ALA A 10 14.43 21.09 -22.00
N ARG A 11 15.53 21.56 -21.42
CA ARG A 11 16.69 20.71 -21.10
C ARG A 11 16.30 19.66 -20.05
N ASN A 12 16.87 18.46 -20.13
CA ASN A 12 16.60 17.38 -19.20
C ASN A 12 17.88 16.65 -18.76
N ARG A 13 18.53 17.14 -17.72
CA ARG A 13 19.68 16.48 -17.08
C ARG A 13 19.22 15.21 -16.36
N LYS A 14 20.06 14.18 -16.35
CA LYS A 14 19.72 12.85 -15.79
C LYS A 14 20.89 12.25 -15.02
N VAL A 15 20.60 11.45 -14.01
CA VAL A 15 21.58 10.61 -13.31
C VAL A 15 21.40 9.17 -13.76
N VAL A 16 22.47 8.60 -14.30
CA VAL A 16 22.50 7.27 -14.90
C VAL A 16 23.38 6.34 -14.07
N LEU A 17 22.95 5.10 -13.87
CA LEU A 17 23.80 4.05 -13.32
C LEU A 17 24.78 3.58 -14.40
N ARG A 18 26.09 3.58 -14.13
CA ARG A 18 27.08 3.13 -15.14
C ARG A 18 27.03 1.62 -15.35
N GLU A 19 27.20 0.87 -14.27
CA GLU A 19 27.39 -0.57 -14.27
C GLU A 19 26.77 -1.17 -13.00
N TYR A 20 26.59 -2.48 -12.97
CA TYR A 20 26.20 -3.18 -11.75
C TYR A 20 27.31 -3.17 -10.71
N ILE A 21 26.92 -3.09 -9.42
CA ILE A 21 27.82 -3.02 -8.28
C ILE A 21 27.73 -4.32 -7.47
N ALA A 22 28.72 -5.19 -7.61
CA ALA A 22 28.84 -6.44 -6.84
C ALA A 22 29.88 -6.31 -5.72
N GLY A 23 29.63 -6.95 -4.58
CA GLY A 23 30.63 -7.16 -3.51
C GLY A 23 31.15 -5.93 -2.75
N ARG A 24 30.66 -4.71 -3.05
CA ARG A 24 31.08 -3.47 -2.35
C ARG A 24 29.96 -2.46 -2.16
N PRO A 25 30.10 -1.49 -1.22
CA PRO A 25 29.23 -0.32 -1.16
C PRO A 25 29.28 0.52 -2.45
N PRO A 26 28.21 1.27 -2.77
CA PRO A 26 28.20 2.16 -3.91
C PRO A 26 29.12 3.36 -3.67
N ARG A 27 29.70 3.87 -4.74
CA ARG A 27 30.52 5.08 -4.79
C ARG A 27 29.88 6.09 -5.73
N GLU A 28 30.28 7.35 -5.63
CA GLU A 28 29.67 8.42 -6.43
C GLU A 28 29.92 8.23 -7.93
N ASP A 29 31.10 7.72 -8.29
CA ASP A 29 31.52 7.46 -9.67
C ASP A 29 30.80 6.29 -10.35
N ASP A 30 30.09 5.45 -9.58
CA ASP A 30 29.18 4.43 -10.12
C ASP A 30 27.96 5.03 -10.83
N MET A 31 27.69 6.31 -10.57
CA MET A 31 26.60 7.08 -11.13
C MET A 31 27.16 8.28 -11.89
N VAL A 32 26.50 8.68 -12.97
CA VAL A 32 26.96 9.79 -13.79
C VAL A 32 25.82 10.74 -14.10
N LEU A 33 26.07 12.03 -13.86
CA LEU A 33 25.21 13.10 -14.35
C LEU A 33 25.49 13.30 -15.84
N VAL A 34 24.47 13.17 -16.66
CA VAL A 34 24.54 13.37 -18.11
C VAL A 34 23.60 14.48 -18.56
N ASP A 35 23.97 15.17 -19.63
CA ASP A 35 23.05 16.04 -20.34
C ASP A 35 22.13 15.16 -21.20
N GLY A 36 20.90 14.94 -20.75
CA GLY A 36 19.92 14.12 -21.45
C GLY A 36 19.29 14.80 -22.67
N GLY A 37 19.85 15.93 -23.11
CA GLY A 37 19.36 16.72 -24.23
C GLY A 37 18.09 17.49 -23.88
N THR A 38 17.23 17.68 -24.87
CA THR A 38 15.97 18.41 -24.72
C THR A 38 14.76 17.49 -24.83
N VAL A 39 13.78 17.67 -23.95
CA VAL A 39 12.48 16.99 -23.96
C VAL A 39 11.40 17.95 -24.41
N ALA A 40 10.45 17.47 -25.22
CA ALA A 40 9.23 18.24 -25.51
C ALA A 40 8.32 18.23 -24.28
N LEU A 41 7.77 19.38 -23.89
CA LEU A 41 6.85 19.53 -22.76
C LEU A 41 5.42 19.12 -23.12
N ARG A 42 5.30 17.96 -23.75
CA ARG A 42 4.04 17.28 -24.07
C ARG A 42 4.23 15.77 -24.07
N VAL A 43 3.18 15.03 -23.79
CA VAL A 43 3.17 13.58 -23.97
C VAL A 43 3.32 13.26 -25.47
N PRO A 44 4.25 12.37 -25.88
CA PRO A 44 4.44 12.04 -27.30
C PRO A 44 3.18 11.42 -27.92
N GLU A 45 2.76 11.90 -29.09
CA GLU A 45 1.61 11.34 -29.85
C GLU A 45 1.83 9.85 -30.22
N ALA A 46 3.08 9.41 -30.38
CA ALA A 46 3.42 8.02 -30.65
C ALA A 46 3.30 7.09 -29.42
N ALA A 47 3.08 7.64 -28.21
CA ALA A 47 2.77 6.86 -27.01
C ALA A 47 1.28 6.42 -26.95
N ALA A 48 0.51 6.67 -28.01
CA ALA A 48 -0.95 6.56 -28.05
C ALA A 48 -1.54 5.15 -28.31
N PRO A 49 -1.10 4.10 -27.60
CA PRO A 49 -2.07 3.09 -27.18
C PRO A 49 -2.30 3.06 -25.66
N ALA A 50 -1.43 3.67 -24.85
CA ALA A 50 -1.54 3.66 -23.38
C ALA A 50 -1.52 5.07 -22.79
N PRO A 51 -2.30 5.36 -21.73
CA PRO A 51 -2.23 6.64 -21.03
C PRO A 51 -0.85 6.88 -20.42
N ALA A 52 -0.35 8.11 -20.51
CA ALA A 52 0.94 8.51 -19.95
C ALA A 52 0.85 9.91 -19.34
N VAL A 53 1.78 10.21 -18.43
CA VAL A 53 1.88 11.51 -17.75
C VAL A 53 3.31 12.01 -17.86
N LEU A 54 3.51 13.18 -18.44
CA LEU A 54 4.79 13.88 -18.41
C LEU A 54 4.85 14.72 -17.13
N VAL A 55 5.88 14.51 -16.32
CA VAL A 55 6.07 15.22 -15.06
C VAL A 55 7.39 15.98 -15.02
N LYS A 56 7.42 17.08 -14.29
CA LYS A 56 8.62 17.80 -13.87
C LYS A 56 8.94 17.42 -12.43
N ASN A 57 10.10 16.81 -12.21
CA ASN A 57 10.51 16.33 -10.90
C ASN A 57 10.92 17.51 -10.01
N LEU A 58 10.34 17.58 -8.81
CA LEU A 58 10.60 18.64 -7.82
C LEU A 58 11.53 18.13 -6.73
N TYR A 59 11.25 16.94 -6.20
CA TYR A 59 12.02 16.30 -5.15
C TYR A 59 12.22 14.82 -5.45
N LEU A 60 13.38 14.29 -5.08
CA LEU A 60 13.72 12.88 -5.17
C LEU A 60 14.11 12.33 -3.80
N SER A 61 13.69 11.11 -3.54
CA SER A 61 14.02 10.37 -2.34
C SER A 61 15.32 9.58 -2.52
N CYS A 62 16.21 9.62 -1.53
CA CYS A 62 17.27 8.63 -1.40
C CYS A 62 16.83 7.61 -0.34
N ASP A 63 16.72 6.34 -0.73
CA ASP A 63 16.28 5.26 0.14
C ASP A 63 17.27 4.08 0.17
N PRO A 64 17.51 3.45 1.33
CA PRO A 64 18.46 2.34 1.44
C PRO A 64 18.18 1.16 0.49
N TYR A 65 16.90 0.88 0.17
CA TYR A 65 16.53 -0.23 -0.72
C TYR A 65 17.10 -0.04 -2.15
N MET A 66 17.37 1.20 -2.58
CA MET A 66 17.90 1.49 -3.91
C MET A 66 19.25 0.80 -4.15
N ARG A 67 20.05 0.58 -3.10
CA ARG A 67 21.29 -0.20 -3.21
C ARG A 67 21.05 -1.65 -3.61
N GLY A 68 19.91 -2.22 -3.23
CA GLY A 68 19.51 -3.55 -3.67
C GLY A 68 19.39 -3.64 -5.19
N ARG A 69 18.86 -2.57 -5.81
CA ARG A 69 18.62 -2.43 -7.25
C ARG A 69 19.88 -2.14 -8.07
N MET A 70 20.98 -1.71 -7.45
CA MET A 70 22.27 -1.50 -8.15
C MET A 70 23.03 -2.80 -8.44
N ARG A 71 22.45 -3.96 -8.14
CA ARG A 71 23.03 -5.29 -8.37
C ARG A 71 22.27 -5.99 -9.50
N ASP A 72 22.96 -6.86 -10.21
CA ASP A 72 22.32 -7.83 -11.10
C ASP A 72 21.67 -8.96 -10.27
N PHE A 73 20.48 -8.67 -9.70
CA PHE A 73 19.76 -9.61 -8.85
C PHE A 73 18.25 -9.49 -9.06
N HIS A 74 17.65 -10.55 -9.60
CA HIS A 74 16.24 -10.57 -10.00
C HIS A 74 15.30 -11.26 -9.01
N GLY A 75 15.82 -11.82 -7.91
CA GLY A 75 15.02 -12.44 -6.85
C GLY A 75 14.47 -11.47 -5.80
N SER A 76 14.48 -10.16 -6.07
CA SER A 76 13.98 -9.12 -5.15
C SER A 76 12.54 -8.75 -5.49
N TYR A 77 11.83 -8.17 -4.52
CA TYR A 77 10.47 -7.63 -4.70
C TYR A 77 10.41 -6.44 -5.66
N ILE A 78 11.56 -5.85 -6.02
CA ILE A 78 11.67 -4.78 -7.01
C ILE A 78 12.80 -5.10 -8.00
N PRO A 79 12.60 -4.93 -9.32
CA PRO A 79 13.62 -5.22 -10.32
C PRO A 79 14.89 -4.37 -10.15
N PRO A 80 16.06 -4.89 -10.58
CA PRO A 80 17.28 -4.10 -10.58
C PRO A 80 17.21 -2.94 -11.57
N PHE A 81 18.06 -1.94 -11.34
CA PHE A 81 18.28 -0.87 -12.31
C PHE A 81 18.95 -1.44 -13.56
N LYS A 82 18.73 -0.81 -14.70
CA LYS A 82 19.43 -1.15 -15.93
C LYS A 82 20.69 -0.26 -16.06
N PRO A 83 21.90 -0.84 -16.16
CA PRO A 83 23.10 -0.07 -16.51
C PRO A 83 22.91 0.77 -17.78
N GLY A 84 23.49 1.96 -17.80
CA GLY A 84 23.31 2.95 -18.86
C GLY A 84 21.95 3.65 -18.87
N SER A 85 21.02 3.32 -17.95
CA SER A 85 19.70 3.94 -17.85
C SER A 85 19.58 4.85 -16.63
N VAL A 86 18.58 5.73 -16.67
CA VAL A 86 18.26 6.67 -15.58
C VAL A 86 17.96 5.88 -14.30
N ILE A 87 18.47 6.35 -13.18
CA ILE A 87 18.13 5.79 -11.87
C ILE A 87 16.68 6.15 -11.55
N GLU A 88 15.92 5.19 -11.03
CA GLU A 88 14.52 5.41 -10.63
C GLU A 88 14.38 5.39 -9.11
N GLY A 89 13.51 6.22 -8.59
CA GLY A 89 13.19 6.25 -7.17
C GLY A 89 11.87 6.96 -6.90
N LEU A 90 11.49 7.02 -5.63
CA LEU A 90 10.32 7.80 -5.22
C LEU A 90 10.62 9.29 -5.41
N GLY A 91 9.68 10.02 -5.98
CA GLY A 91 9.77 11.46 -6.18
C GLY A 91 8.42 12.16 -6.01
N VAL A 92 8.50 13.48 -5.82
CA VAL A 92 7.37 14.40 -5.90
C VAL A 92 7.57 15.24 -7.14
N ALA A 93 6.54 15.31 -7.97
CA ALA A 93 6.63 15.93 -9.28
C ALA A 93 5.36 16.74 -9.59
N ARG A 94 5.47 17.68 -10.52
CA ARG A 94 4.35 18.43 -11.08
C ARG A 94 4.00 17.86 -12.44
N VAL A 95 2.73 17.58 -12.69
CA VAL A 95 2.25 17.18 -14.01
C VAL A 95 2.41 18.36 -14.98
N VAL A 96 3.13 18.12 -16.08
CA VAL A 96 3.33 19.08 -17.17
C VAL A 96 2.27 18.87 -18.24
N ASP A 97 2.07 17.62 -18.64
CA ASP A 97 1.09 17.21 -19.64
C ASP A 97 0.63 15.76 -19.36
N SER A 98 -0.57 15.41 -19.81
CA SER A 98 -1.18 14.11 -19.50
C SER A 98 -2.16 13.67 -20.59
N THR A 99 -2.07 12.41 -20.98
CA THR A 99 -3.13 11.72 -21.74
C THR A 99 -4.01 10.86 -20.84
N HIS A 100 -3.67 10.74 -19.55
CA HIS A 100 -4.46 10.00 -18.57
C HIS A 100 -5.54 10.90 -17.94
N PRO A 101 -6.83 10.52 -17.95
CA PRO A 101 -7.94 11.38 -17.51
C PRO A 101 -7.91 11.74 -16.02
N GLY A 102 -7.22 10.94 -15.19
CA GLY A 102 -7.06 11.20 -13.75
C GLY A 102 -6.04 12.30 -13.40
N PHE A 103 -5.22 12.75 -14.35
CA PHE A 103 -4.16 13.73 -14.11
C PHE A 103 -4.28 14.90 -15.09
N SER A 104 -4.10 16.11 -14.58
CA SER A 104 -4.17 17.35 -15.33
C SER A 104 -2.89 18.16 -15.12
N ALA A 105 -2.51 18.95 -16.13
CA ALA A 105 -1.37 19.86 -16.01
C ALA A 105 -1.50 20.74 -14.75
N GLY A 106 -0.43 20.84 -13.98
CA GLY A 106 -0.38 21.55 -12.71
C GLY A 106 -0.60 20.69 -11.46
N ASP A 107 -1.20 19.50 -11.59
CA ASP A 107 -1.36 18.56 -10.48
C ASP A 107 0.00 18.24 -9.84
N ILE A 108 0.02 18.10 -8.51
CA ILE A 108 1.18 17.58 -7.79
C ILE A 108 0.96 16.09 -7.54
N VAL A 109 1.98 15.29 -7.82
CA VAL A 109 1.95 13.83 -7.69
C VAL A 109 3.16 13.33 -6.91
N SER A 110 2.99 12.19 -6.25
CA SER A 110 4.08 11.39 -5.68
C SER A 110 4.05 9.99 -6.27
N GLY A 111 5.21 9.39 -6.47
CA GLY A 111 5.32 8.03 -6.99
C GLY A 111 6.71 7.72 -7.51
N MET A 112 6.85 6.62 -8.25
CA MET A 112 8.10 6.26 -8.91
C MET A 112 8.37 7.22 -10.07
N THR A 113 9.57 7.79 -10.14
CA THR A 113 10.01 8.69 -11.20
C THR A 113 11.51 8.53 -11.47
N GLY A 114 12.01 9.11 -12.56
CA GLY A 114 13.42 9.12 -12.90
C GLY A 114 14.21 10.16 -12.10
N TRP A 115 15.48 9.88 -11.85
CA TRP A 115 16.47 10.84 -11.37
C TRP A 115 16.90 11.77 -12.51
N GLU A 116 15.96 12.59 -12.94
CA GLU A 116 16.07 13.53 -14.04
C GLU A 116 15.15 14.73 -13.79
N GLU A 117 15.26 15.78 -14.61
CA GLU A 117 14.44 16.99 -14.44
C GLU A 117 12.99 16.78 -14.89
N TYR A 118 12.79 15.99 -15.95
CA TYR A 118 11.48 15.64 -16.50
C TYR A 118 11.41 14.15 -16.83
N SER A 119 10.34 13.50 -16.39
CA SER A 119 10.10 12.07 -16.61
C SER A 119 8.78 11.84 -17.34
N LEU A 120 8.81 10.97 -18.35
CA LEU A 120 7.60 10.43 -18.95
C LEU A 120 7.21 9.17 -18.18
N ILE A 121 6.07 9.22 -17.48
CA ILE A 121 5.54 8.10 -16.70
C ILE A 121 4.54 7.35 -17.56
N ASP A 122 4.91 6.13 -17.96
CA ASP A 122 4.13 5.22 -18.81
C ASP A 122 3.16 4.32 -18.01
N ARG A 123 3.23 4.37 -16.68
CA ARG A 123 2.33 3.70 -15.73
C ARG A 123 1.75 4.69 -14.72
N PRO A 124 0.86 5.60 -15.15
CA PRO A 124 0.31 6.66 -14.30
C PRO A 124 -0.43 6.17 -13.05
N GLU A 125 -0.91 4.92 -13.05
CA GLU A 125 -1.56 4.27 -11.91
C GLU A 125 -0.66 4.14 -10.67
N GLN A 126 0.66 4.24 -10.84
CA GLN A 126 1.62 4.25 -9.72
C GLN A 126 1.77 5.62 -9.08
N LEU A 127 1.16 6.66 -9.65
CA LEU A 127 1.19 8.02 -9.13
C LEU A 127 0.00 8.26 -8.21
N SER A 128 0.28 8.84 -7.05
CA SER A 128 -0.72 9.35 -6.12
C SER A 128 -0.77 10.87 -6.20
N LYS A 129 -1.95 11.42 -6.50
CA LYS A 129 -2.18 12.86 -6.49
C LYS A 129 -2.08 13.39 -5.05
N ILE A 130 -1.26 14.41 -4.86
CA ILE A 130 -1.12 15.11 -3.59
C ILE A 130 -2.14 16.23 -3.55
N GLN A 131 -3.06 16.17 -2.60
CA GLN A 131 -3.94 17.30 -2.32
C GLN A 131 -3.12 18.39 -1.63
N GLN A 132 -3.25 19.62 -2.13
CA GLN A 132 -2.54 20.75 -1.57
C GLN A 132 -2.94 20.95 -0.10
N SER A 133 -1.94 21.05 0.77
CA SER A 133 -2.14 21.18 2.21
C SER A 133 -1.10 22.14 2.80
N ASP A 134 -1.16 22.33 4.11
CA ASP A 134 -0.20 23.07 4.93
C ASP A 134 1.12 22.30 5.18
N ILE A 135 1.20 21.04 4.74
CA ILE A 135 2.37 20.18 4.94
C ILE A 135 3.34 20.34 3.76
N PRO A 136 4.65 20.53 4.00
CA PRO A 136 5.64 20.67 2.93
C PRO A 136 5.62 19.51 1.94
N LEU A 137 5.76 19.82 0.64
CA LEU A 137 5.66 18.78 -0.40
C LEU A 137 6.73 17.68 -0.26
N SER A 138 7.94 18.02 0.21
CA SER A 138 9.01 17.03 0.42
C SER A 138 8.62 15.94 1.42
N TYR A 139 7.71 16.23 2.37
CA TYR A 139 7.33 15.28 3.41
C TYR A 139 6.54 14.08 2.86
N HIS A 140 6.01 14.17 1.63
CA HIS A 140 5.41 13.04 0.92
C HIS A 140 6.44 12.01 0.44
N LEU A 141 7.75 12.28 0.56
CA LEU A 141 8.83 11.30 0.37
C LEU A 141 9.29 10.65 1.69
N GLY A 142 8.69 11.08 2.79
CA GLY A 142 9.14 10.83 4.14
C GLY A 142 7.98 10.58 5.09
N LEU A 143 7.63 11.60 5.89
CA LEU A 143 6.59 11.57 6.92
C LEU A 143 5.24 11.03 6.44
N LEU A 144 4.76 11.51 5.29
CA LEU A 144 3.50 11.09 4.67
C LEU A 144 3.71 10.12 3.49
N GLY A 145 4.96 9.74 3.26
CA GLY A 145 5.36 8.84 2.18
C GLY A 145 5.63 7.42 2.66
N MET A 146 6.27 6.65 1.78
CA MET A 146 6.66 5.26 2.03
C MET A 146 7.43 5.06 3.36
N PRO A 147 8.41 5.88 3.77
CA PRO A 147 9.10 5.68 5.04
C PRO A 147 8.22 5.86 6.28
N GLY A 148 7.35 6.87 6.28
CA GLY A 148 6.40 7.09 7.37
C GLY A 148 5.38 5.97 7.46
N PHE A 149 4.92 5.50 6.31
CA PHE A 149 3.99 4.38 6.28
C PHE A 149 4.64 3.06 6.70
N THR A 150 5.90 2.84 6.33
CA THR A 150 6.72 1.71 6.81
C THR A 150 6.85 1.73 8.33
N ALA A 151 7.07 2.91 8.93
CA ALA A 151 7.11 3.06 10.38
C ALA A 151 5.75 2.74 11.02
N TYR A 152 4.66 3.26 10.44
CA TYR A 152 3.30 3.08 10.96
C TYR A 152 2.86 1.61 10.92
N ALA A 153 2.95 0.95 9.76
CA ALA A 153 2.59 -0.45 9.59
C ALA A 153 3.51 -1.36 10.41
N GLY A 154 4.83 -1.15 10.35
CA GLY A 154 5.79 -1.95 11.11
C GLY A 154 5.56 -1.85 12.62
N PHE A 155 5.26 -0.65 13.12
CA PHE A 155 5.04 -0.47 14.55
C PHE A 155 3.68 -1.02 14.98
N TYR A 156 2.57 -0.57 14.39
CA TYR A 156 1.24 -0.96 14.88
C TYR A 156 0.85 -2.39 14.51
N GLU A 157 1.12 -2.83 13.28
CA GLU A 157 0.72 -4.16 12.81
C GLU A 157 1.76 -5.21 13.25
N ILE A 158 3.03 -5.00 12.91
CA ILE A 158 4.06 -6.04 13.11
C ILE A 158 4.52 -6.10 14.55
N CYS A 159 4.74 -4.97 15.24
CA CYS A 159 5.13 -5.02 16.65
C CYS A 159 3.94 -5.23 17.59
N SER A 160 2.72 -4.83 17.21
CA SER A 160 1.51 -4.92 18.04
C SER A 160 1.76 -4.39 19.47
N PRO A 161 2.11 -3.10 19.61
CA PRO A 161 2.66 -2.53 20.84
C PRO A 161 1.61 -2.50 21.96
N LYS A 162 2.10 -2.54 23.20
CA LYS A 162 1.31 -2.28 24.40
C LYS A 162 1.92 -1.13 25.18
N LYS A 163 1.07 -0.34 25.82
CA LYS A 163 1.50 0.72 26.73
C LYS A 163 2.41 0.16 27.83
N GLY A 164 3.51 0.85 28.11
CA GLY A 164 4.50 0.47 29.12
C GLY A 164 5.58 -0.50 28.63
N GLU A 165 5.52 -0.98 27.39
CA GLU A 165 6.57 -1.85 26.84
C GLU A 165 7.88 -1.10 26.53
N PHE A 166 8.97 -1.86 26.55
CA PHE A 166 10.33 -1.38 26.28
C PHE A 166 10.70 -1.57 24.81
N VAL A 167 10.90 -0.47 24.09
CA VAL A 167 11.11 -0.43 22.63
C VAL A 167 12.53 0.02 22.31
N PHE A 168 13.24 -0.80 21.55
CA PHE A 168 14.52 -0.45 20.95
C PHE A 168 14.35 -0.20 19.44
N VAL A 169 14.98 0.86 18.93
CA VAL A 169 14.98 1.19 17.50
C VAL A 169 16.43 1.32 17.00
N SER A 170 16.82 0.54 16.00
CA SER A 170 18.11 0.71 15.32
C SER A 170 17.99 1.71 14.16
N ALA A 171 19.10 2.38 13.81
CA ALA A 171 19.10 3.52 12.88
C ALA A 171 18.03 4.57 13.22
N ALA A 172 17.87 4.85 14.52
CA ALA A 172 16.71 5.57 15.06
C ALA A 172 16.59 7.01 14.57
N SER A 173 17.69 7.65 14.15
CA SER A 173 17.65 9.01 13.60
C SER A 173 17.36 9.06 12.08
N GLY A 174 17.12 7.90 11.45
CA GLY A 174 16.82 7.79 10.02
C GLY A 174 15.36 8.15 9.71
N ALA A 175 14.96 7.98 8.44
CA ALA A 175 13.61 8.30 7.98
C ALA A 175 12.50 7.53 8.69
N VAL A 176 12.67 6.20 8.81
CA VAL A 176 11.71 5.30 9.47
C VAL A 176 11.85 5.38 10.99
N GLY A 177 13.08 5.22 11.50
CA GLY A 177 13.35 5.13 12.93
C GLY A 177 12.88 6.35 13.74
N GLN A 178 13.00 7.57 13.17
CA GLN A 178 12.59 8.78 13.89
C GLN A 178 11.07 8.83 14.10
N ILE A 179 10.31 8.21 13.19
CA ILE A 179 8.84 8.14 13.26
C ILE A 179 8.44 7.01 14.22
N VAL A 180 9.05 5.83 14.09
CA VAL A 180 8.78 4.69 14.99
C VAL A 180 8.94 5.08 16.45
N GLY A 181 10.04 5.76 16.79
CA GLY A 181 10.28 6.17 18.16
C GLY A 181 9.21 7.13 18.70
N GLN A 182 8.81 8.11 17.89
CA GLN A 182 7.75 9.06 18.27
C GLN A 182 6.39 8.37 18.40
N LEU A 183 6.03 7.45 17.49
CA LEU A 183 4.82 6.64 17.61
C LEU A 183 4.83 5.80 18.88
N ALA A 184 5.97 5.18 19.22
CA ALA A 184 6.13 4.44 20.46
C ALA A 184 6.00 5.32 21.70
N LYS A 185 6.58 6.53 21.69
CA LYS A 185 6.40 7.52 22.76
C LYS A 185 4.94 7.93 22.93
N LEU A 186 4.24 8.24 21.83
CA LEU A 186 2.82 8.58 21.84
C LEU A 186 1.94 7.41 22.33
N HIS A 187 2.34 6.18 22.04
CA HIS A 187 1.68 4.98 22.54
C HIS A 187 1.96 4.70 24.04
N GLY A 188 2.87 5.46 24.66
CA GLY A 188 3.21 5.33 26.08
C GLY A 188 4.22 4.22 26.37
N CYS A 189 5.12 3.94 25.43
CA CYS A 189 6.26 3.04 25.62
C CYS A 189 7.49 3.78 26.19
N TYR A 190 8.42 3.01 26.75
CA TYR A 190 9.79 3.46 27.00
C TYR A 190 10.63 3.17 25.74
N VAL A 191 11.33 4.17 25.21
CA VAL A 191 11.94 4.11 23.88
C VAL A 191 13.41 4.49 23.92
N VAL A 192 14.26 3.60 23.41
CA VAL A 192 15.70 3.82 23.24
C VAL A 192 16.11 3.68 21.79
N GLY A 193 16.95 4.59 21.31
CA GLY A 193 17.44 4.60 19.93
C GLY A 193 18.96 4.43 19.83
N SER A 194 19.43 3.73 18.80
CA SER A 194 20.85 3.77 18.43
C SER A 194 21.07 4.59 17.15
N ALA A 195 22.14 5.38 17.13
CA ALA A 195 22.58 6.14 15.97
C ALA A 195 24.11 6.16 15.86
N GLY A 196 24.65 6.59 14.71
CA GLY A 196 26.09 6.45 14.42
C GLY A 196 26.97 7.66 14.75
N THR A 197 26.44 8.66 15.46
CA THR A 197 27.16 9.89 15.88
C THR A 197 26.49 10.50 17.10
N ASN A 198 27.23 11.19 17.95
CA ASN A 198 26.68 11.88 19.14
C ASN A 198 25.67 12.99 18.78
N GLN A 199 25.85 13.68 17.66
CA GLN A 199 24.87 14.65 17.17
C GLN A 199 23.48 14.04 16.93
N LYS A 200 23.44 12.84 16.34
CA LYS A 200 22.19 12.09 16.13
C LYS A 200 21.60 11.59 17.45
N VAL A 201 22.43 11.23 18.42
CA VAL A 201 21.99 10.87 19.77
C VAL A 201 21.31 12.04 20.47
N GLU A 202 21.89 13.24 20.39
CA GLU A 202 21.27 14.46 20.92
C GLU A 202 19.97 14.80 20.19
N LEU A 203 19.89 14.57 18.87
CA LEU A 203 18.66 14.75 18.11
C LEU A 203 17.54 13.79 18.58
N LEU A 204 17.87 12.52 18.84
CA LEU A 204 16.93 11.52 19.36
C LEU A 204 16.31 11.95 20.68
N LYS A 205 17.15 12.40 21.63
CA LYS A 205 16.70 12.79 22.97
C LYS A 205 16.02 14.15 22.97
N GLY A 206 16.68 15.15 22.39
CA GLY A 206 16.24 16.55 22.47
C GLY A 206 15.08 16.89 21.55
N LYS A 207 14.99 16.28 20.35
CA LYS A 207 13.98 16.63 19.36
C LYS A 207 12.89 15.58 19.16
N PHE A 208 13.26 14.31 19.13
CA PHE A 208 12.29 13.22 18.92
C PHE A 208 11.71 12.65 20.22
N GLY A 209 12.19 13.10 21.38
CA GLY A 209 11.62 12.72 22.69
C GLY A 209 11.90 11.28 23.11
N PHE A 210 12.96 10.65 22.58
CA PHE A 210 13.39 9.33 23.05
C PHE A 210 13.84 9.42 24.52
N ASP A 211 13.54 8.40 25.33
CA ASP A 211 13.93 8.37 26.74
C ASP A 211 15.45 8.26 26.90
N ALA A 212 16.07 7.48 26.02
CA ALA A 212 17.52 7.38 25.92
C ALA A 212 17.97 7.13 24.48
N ALA A 213 19.25 7.38 24.22
CA ALA A 213 19.89 6.99 22.97
C ALA A 213 21.40 6.84 23.19
N PHE A 214 22.05 6.09 22.30
CA PHE A 214 23.50 5.88 22.35
C PHE A 214 24.14 5.82 20.95
N ASN A 215 25.43 6.15 20.90
CA ASN A 215 26.22 6.09 19.68
C ASN A 215 26.84 4.71 19.55
N TYR A 216 26.29 3.85 18.69
CA TYR A 216 26.73 2.46 18.59
C TYR A 216 28.19 2.31 18.11
N LYS A 217 28.78 3.34 17.48
CA LYS A 217 30.18 3.32 17.03
C LYS A 217 31.19 3.55 18.15
N GLU A 218 30.74 4.09 19.29
CA GLU A 218 31.57 4.36 20.47
C GLU A 218 31.42 3.26 21.53
N GLU A 219 30.50 2.30 21.32
CA GLU A 219 30.28 1.19 22.25
C GLU A 219 31.21 0.01 21.93
N PRO A 220 32.09 -0.39 22.86
CA PRO A 220 32.95 -1.56 22.67
C PRO A 220 32.17 -2.88 22.77
N ASP A 221 31.02 -2.88 23.45
CA ASP A 221 30.15 -4.03 23.63
C ASP A 221 28.68 -3.59 23.54
N LEU A 222 28.03 -3.95 22.43
CA LEU A 222 26.62 -3.65 22.19
C LEU A 222 25.68 -4.38 23.15
N THR A 223 26.04 -5.58 23.60
CA THR A 223 25.21 -6.35 24.55
C THR A 223 25.18 -5.65 25.90
N ALA A 224 26.34 -5.22 26.38
CA ALA A 224 26.46 -4.45 27.62
C ALA A 224 25.75 -3.08 27.48
N ALA A 225 25.92 -2.39 26.35
CA ALA A 225 25.26 -1.12 26.09
C ALA A 225 23.73 -1.25 26.17
N LEU A 226 23.14 -2.24 25.50
CA LEU A 226 21.70 -2.51 25.57
C LEU A 226 21.26 -2.80 27.00
N LYS A 227 22.01 -3.61 27.77
CA LYS A 227 21.68 -3.93 29.15
C LYS A 227 21.68 -2.70 30.07
N ARG A 228 22.52 -1.68 29.80
CA ARG A 228 22.52 -0.41 30.56
C ARG A 228 21.21 0.36 30.41
N TYR A 229 20.62 0.36 29.21
CA TYR A 229 19.37 1.07 28.94
C TYR A 229 18.12 0.19 29.15
N PHE A 230 18.28 -1.13 29.09
CA PHE A 230 17.23 -2.12 29.26
C PHE A 230 17.62 -3.15 30.34
N PRO A 231 17.69 -2.75 31.62
CA PRO A 231 18.05 -3.67 32.71
C PRO A 231 17.09 -4.87 32.79
N GLU A 232 15.81 -4.65 32.45
CA GLU A 232 14.76 -5.66 32.41
C GLU A 232 14.54 -6.30 31.02
N GLY A 233 15.35 -5.90 30.02
CA GLY A 233 15.29 -6.38 28.65
C GLY A 233 14.32 -5.61 27.73
N ILE A 234 14.23 -6.06 26.48
CA ILE A 234 13.53 -5.39 25.38
C ILE A 234 12.26 -6.17 24.99
N ASP A 235 11.10 -5.52 24.95
CA ASP A 235 9.86 -6.14 24.47
C ASP A 235 9.72 -6.03 22.95
N ILE A 236 10.10 -4.89 22.37
CA ILE A 236 9.99 -4.63 20.94
C ILE A 236 11.33 -4.17 20.41
N TYR A 237 11.81 -4.81 19.35
CA TYR A 237 12.89 -4.31 18.54
C TYR A 237 12.40 -3.97 17.13
N PHE A 238 12.51 -2.70 16.76
CA PHE A 238 12.31 -2.27 15.39
C PHE A 238 13.66 -2.29 14.64
N GLU A 239 13.83 -3.31 13.80
CA GLU A 239 15.10 -3.68 13.18
C GLU A 239 15.26 -3.04 11.79
N ASN A 240 16.24 -2.13 11.67
CA ASN A 240 16.61 -1.44 10.43
C ASN A 240 18.06 -1.74 9.94
N VAL A 241 18.88 -2.41 10.75
CA VAL A 241 20.34 -2.52 10.61
C VAL A 241 20.82 -3.96 10.45
N GLY A 242 20.36 -4.92 11.24
CA GLY A 242 20.85 -6.30 11.27
C GLY A 242 22.25 -6.43 11.88
N GLY A 243 22.93 -7.54 11.54
CA GLY A 243 24.34 -7.76 11.90
C GLY A 243 24.58 -7.84 13.41
N PRO A 244 25.74 -7.36 13.93
CA PRO A 244 26.09 -7.46 15.34
C PRO A 244 25.09 -6.81 16.31
N MET A 245 24.35 -5.78 15.86
CA MET A 245 23.29 -5.17 16.67
C MET A 245 22.15 -6.16 16.92
N LEU A 246 21.70 -6.87 15.89
CA LEU A 246 20.66 -7.90 16.02
C LEU A 246 21.10 -9.01 16.99
N ASP A 247 22.34 -9.48 16.85
CA ASP A 247 22.90 -10.52 17.72
C ASP A 247 22.93 -10.08 19.19
N ALA A 248 23.29 -8.82 19.46
CA ALA A 248 23.26 -8.24 20.81
C ALA A 248 21.83 -8.05 21.35
N VAL A 249 20.88 -7.69 20.48
CA VAL A 249 19.46 -7.53 20.87
C VAL A 249 18.85 -8.87 21.25
N LEU A 250 19.09 -9.96 20.51
CA LEU A 250 18.54 -11.28 20.80
C LEU A 250 18.86 -11.75 22.25
N LEU A 251 20.06 -11.44 22.73
CA LEU A 251 20.48 -11.69 24.11
C LEU A 251 19.72 -10.85 25.15
N ASN A 252 19.29 -9.64 24.77
CA ASN A 252 18.60 -8.67 25.64
C ASN A 252 17.06 -8.66 25.49
N MET A 253 16.48 -9.41 24.55
CA MET A 253 15.03 -9.52 24.41
C MET A 253 14.38 -10.15 25.65
N ARG A 254 13.17 -9.70 25.97
CA ARG A 254 12.26 -10.30 26.95
C ARG A 254 11.51 -11.48 26.37
N THR A 255 10.93 -12.29 27.26
CA THR A 255 10.02 -13.36 26.87
C THR A 255 8.81 -12.78 26.15
N HIS A 256 8.37 -13.41 25.05
CA HIS A 256 7.33 -12.93 24.14
C HIS A 256 7.65 -11.61 23.43
N GLY A 257 8.93 -11.25 23.37
CA GLY A 257 9.37 -10.09 22.62
C GLY A 257 9.08 -10.21 21.12
N ARG A 258 9.02 -9.07 20.43
CA ARG A 258 8.79 -9.01 18.98
C ARG A 258 9.90 -8.23 18.30
N ILE A 259 10.31 -8.71 17.14
CA ILE A 259 11.27 -8.06 16.26
C ILE A 259 10.59 -7.83 14.91
N ALA A 260 10.32 -6.57 14.59
CA ALA A 260 9.86 -6.17 13.26
C ALA A 260 11.08 -5.93 12.37
N VAL A 261 11.35 -6.86 11.46
CA VAL A 261 12.48 -6.81 10.54
C VAL A 261 12.12 -5.93 9.36
N CYS A 262 12.32 -4.62 9.52
CA CYS A 262 12.07 -3.60 8.49
C CYS A 262 13.21 -3.56 7.46
N GLY A 263 14.45 -3.73 7.90
CA GLY A 263 15.62 -3.71 7.04
C GLY A 263 16.87 -4.17 7.75
N MET A 264 17.90 -4.50 6.97
CA MET A 264 19.21 -4.88 7.49
C MET A 264 20.32 -4.11 6.77
N VAL A 265 20.34 -2.78 6.90
CA VAL A 265 21.23 -1.91 6.10
C VAL A 265 22.73 -2.16 6.33
N SER A 266 23.13 -2.82 7.43
CA SER A 266 24.54 -3.21 7.62
C SER A 266 24.99 -4.33 6.67
N GLN A 267 24.04 -5.11 6.14
CA GLN A 267 24.28 -6.23 5.22
C GLN A 267 24.43 -5.69 3.79
N ASN A 268 25.62 -5.16 3.50
CA ASN A 268 25.90 -4.47 2.23
C ASN A 268 26.21 -5.40 1.04
N ALA A 269 26.47 -6.69 1.29
CA ALA A 269 26.80 -7.68 0.26
C ALA A 269 26.11 -9.02 0.55
N LEU A 270 25.57 -9.65 -0.51
CA LEU A 270 25.03 -11.02 -0.45
C LEU A 270 26.13 -12.08 -0.50
N THR A 271 27.34 -11.68 -0.91
CA THR A 271 28.47 -12.59 -1.17
C THR A 271 29.24 -12.95 0.10
N ASP A 272 29.03 -12.24 1.21
CA ASP A 272 29.64 -12.52 2.52
C ASP A 272 28.79 -11.91 3.66
N PRO A 273 27.60 -12.48 3.96
CA PRO A 273 26.73 -11.94 4.99
C PRO A 273 27.29 -12.21 6.39
N VAL A 274 27.19 -11.22 7.28
CA VAL A 274 27.54 -11.43 8.70
C VAL A 274 26.46 -12.30 9.34
N GLY A 275 26.84 -13.51 9.76
CA GLY A 275 25.95 -14.47 10.41
C GLY A 275 25.35 -13.94 11.72
N ILE A 276 24.12 -14.37 12.01
CA ILE A 276 23.42 -14.11 13.27
C ILE A 276 23.50 -15.38 14.12
N HIS A 277 24.22 -15.31 15.23
CA HIS A 277 24.62 -16.47 16.03
C HIS A 277 23.65 -16.75 17.18
N ASN A 278 22.94 -15.73 17.68
CA ASN A 278 22.08 -15.84 18.86
C ASN A 278 20.63 -16.20 18.53
N ILE A 279 20.37 -16.76 17.34
CA ILE A 279 19.01 -17.09 16.88
C ILE A 279 18.32 -18.12 17.80
N PHE A 280 19.10 -18.94 18.52
CA PHE A 280 18.58 -19.86 19.53
C PHE A 280 17.73 -19.15 20.60
N CYS A 281 18.00 -17.87 20.90
CA CYS A 281 17.22 -17.08 21.86
C CYS A 281 15.74 -16.98 21.49
N LEU A 282 15.36 -17.14 20.21
CA LEU A 282 13.97 -17.11 19.79
C LEU A 282 13.12 -18.20 20.48
N VAL A 283 13.70 -19.38 20.72
CA VAL A 283 12.99 -20.54 21.28
C VAL A 283 12.64 -20.36 22.77
N PRO A 284 13.61 -20.23 23.70
CA PRO A 284 13.29 -20.15 25.14
C PRO A 284 12.53 -18.87 25.49
N LYS A 285 12.80 -17.77 24.78
CA LYS A 285 12.12 -16.48 24.98
C LYS A 285 10.85 -16.35 24.16
N ARG A 286 10.50 -17.31 23.29
CA ARG A 286 9.27 -17.29 22.47
C ARG A 286 9.12 -15.96 21.70
N ILE A 287 10.23 -15.51 21.12
CA ILE A 287 10.29 -14.24 20.38
C ILE A 287 9.68 -14.45 18.99
N ARG A 288 8.84 -13.51 18.55
CA ARG A 288 8.41 -13.44 17.15
C ARG A 288 9.35 -12.51 16.40
N MET A 289 10.08 -13.02 15.41
CA MET A 289 10.90 -12.21 14.49
C MET A 289 10.29 -12.29 13.10
N GLN A 290 9.80 -11.17 12.58
CA GLN A 290 8.97 -11.13 11.37
C GLN A 290 9.38 -9.99 10.45
N GLY A 291 9.69 -10.32 9.19
CA GLY A 291 9.84 -9.34 8.12
C GLY A 291 8.49 -8.87 7.60
N PHE A 292 8.47 -7.68 7.02
CA PHE A 292 7.30 -7.11 6.37
C PHE A 292 7.73 -6.17 5.23
N ILE A 293 6.85 -5.99 4.24
CA ILE A 293 6.98 -4.97 3.22
C ILE A 293 5.74 -4.08 3.31
N GLN A 294 5.93 -2.75 3.38
CA GLN A 294 4.83 -1.81 3.61
C GLN A 294 3.69 -1.93 2.58
N SER A 295 4.00 -2.33 1.34
CA SER A 295 3.01 -2.47 0.27
C SER A 295 1.95 -3.52 0.58
N ASP A 296 2.27 -4.53 1.40
CA ASP A 296 1.33 -5.56 1.84
C ASP A 296 0.27 -4.98 2.79
N HIS A 297 0.49 -3.76 3.29
CA HIS A 297 -0.35 -3.08 4.27
C HIS A 297 -1.12 -1.88 3.70
N LEU A 298 -1.11 -1.61 2.38
CA LEU A 298 -1.68 -0.39 1.76
C LEU A 298 -3.11 -0.03 2.18
N HIS A 299 -3.91 -1.00 2.62
CA HIS A 299 -5.20 -0.77 3.26
C HIS A 299 -5.17 0.17 4.47
N MET A 300 -4.04 0.26 5.19
CA MET A 300 -3.82 1.16 6.32
C MET A 300 -3.42 2.58 5.87
N PHE A 301 -3.07 2.77 4.59
CA PHE A 301 -2.51 4.02 4.09
C PHE A 301 -3.42 5.24 4.32
N PRO A 302 -4.75 5.18 4.10
CA PRO A 302 -5.62 6.31 4.38
C PRO A 302 -5.62 6.72 5.86
N GLN A 303 -5.66 5.74 6.77
CA GLN A 303 -5.61 5.98 8.22
C GLN A 303 -4.25 6.56 8.62
N PHE A 304 -3.16 5.99 8.09
CA PHE A 304 -1.81 6.51 8.27
C PHE A 304 -1.70 8.00 7.89
N VAL A 305 -2.16 8.38 6.69
CA VAL A 305 -2.08 9.77 6.23
C VAL A 305 -2.88 10.69 7.16
N SER A 306 -4.09 10.28 7.55
CA SER A 306 -4.95 11.03 8.47
C SER A 306 -4.26 11.25 9.83
N ASP A 307 -3.79 10.18 10.46
CA ASP A 307 -3.18 10.21 11.79
C ASP A 307 -1.88 11.01 11.78
N MET A 308 -0.99 10.75 10.82
CA MET A 308 0.31 11.40 10.76
C MET A 308 0.18 12.89 10.42
N ALA A 309 -0.73 13.26 9.51
CA ALA A 309 -1.01 14.66 9.24
C ALA A 309 -1.58 15.36 10.49
N LYS A 310 -2.49 14.70 11.22
CA LYS A 310 -3.01 15.24 12.48
C LYS A 310 -1.92 15.39 13.53
N HIS A 311 -1.10 14.37 13.77
CA HIS A 311 -0.03 14.42 14.75
C HIS A 311 1.01 15.49 14.42
N TYR A 312 1.31 15.70 13.14
CA TYR A 312 2.20 16.77 12.70
C TYR A 312 1.59 18.15 12.99
N ARG A 313 0.33 18.40 12.58
CA ARG A 313 -0.35 19.69 12.83
C ARG A 313 -0.54 19.99 14.31
N ASP A 314 -0.82 18.97 15.12
CA ASP A 314 -0.92 19.09 16.58
C ASP A 314 0.46 19.32 17.25
N GLY A 315 1.57 19.28 16.50
CA GLY A 315 2.93 19.38 17.04
C GLY A 315 3.37 18.16 17.85
N LYS A 316 2.64 17.04 17.77
CA LYS A 316 2.92 15.78 18.49
C LYS A 316 4.03 14.96 17.83
N ILE A 317 4.20 15.13 16.52
CA ILE A 317 5.31 14.55 15.76
C ILE A 317 6.08 15.66 15.07
N VAL A 318 7.40 15.60 15.16
CA VAL A 318 8.32 16.42 14.39
C VAL A 318 9.06 15.56 13.37
N TYR A 319 9.45 16.17 12.25
CA TYR A 319 10.17 15.48 11.19
C TYR A 319 11.44 16.23 10.82
N VAL A 320 12.50 15.49 10.49
CA VAL A 320 13.79 16.05 10.07
C VAL A 320 14.22 15.43 8.75
N GLU A 321 14.46 16.30 7.79
CA GLU A 321 15.03 16.01 6.48
C GLU A 321 16.47 16.53 6.38
N ASP A 322 17.31 15.79 5.68
CA ASP A 322 18.60 16.22 5.17
C ASP A 322 18.43 16.44 3.66
N MET A 323 18.38 17.70 3.26
CA MET A 323 18.09 18.09 1.88
C MET A 323 19.36 18.50 1.14
N SER A 324 19.62 17.84 0.01
CA SER A 324 20.63 18.25 -0.97
C SER A 324 19.96 19.03 -2.10
N ILE A 325 20.52 20.17 -2.49
CA ILE A 325 19.97 21.01 -3.54
C ILE A 325 20.66 20.70 -4.86
N GLY A 326 19.91 20.50 -5.93
CA GLY A 326 20.42 20.21 -7.27
C GLY A 326 20.57 18.71 -7.55
N LEU A 327 20.18 18.31 -8.76
CA LEU A 327 20.23 16.92 -9.22
C LEU A 327 21.68 16.37 -9.24
N GLU A 328 22.66 17.24 -9.48
CA GLU A 328 24.09 16.92 -9.45
C GLU A 328 24.57 16.32 -8.11
N ASN A 329 23.86 16.61 -7.01
CA ASN A 329 24.20 16.11 -5.68
C ASN A 329 23.51 14.79 -5.33
N ALA A 330 22.65 14.26 -6.20
CA ALA A 330 21.91 13.02 -5.93
C ALA A 330 22.82 11.78 -5.75
N PRO A 331 23.88 11.57 -6.56
CA PRO A 331 24.83 10.47 -6.32
C PRO A 331 25.47 10.51 -4.93
N ALA A 332 26.02 11.67 -4.54
CA ALA A 332 26.64 11.88 -3.23
C ALA A 332 25.64 11.69 -2.09
N ALA A 333 24.40 12.16 -2.29
CA ALA A 333 23.32 11.99 -1.32
C ALA A 333 22.98 10.51 -1.06
N LEU A 334 22.85 9.70 -2.12
CA LEU A 334 22.59 8.26 -2.00
C LEU A 334 23.75 7.51 -1.35
N VAL A 335 24.99 7.76 -1.80
CA VAL A 335 26.19 7.13 -1.23
C VAL A 335 26.37 7.49 0.24
N GLY A 336 26.04 8.74 0.60
CA GLY A 336 26.06 9.23 1.98
C GLY A 336 25.16 8.44 2.94
N LEU A 337 24.09 7.81 2.47
CA LEU A 337 23.22 6.96 3.30
C LEU A 337 23.98 5.77 3.89
N PHE A 338 24.79 5.08 3.08
CA PHE A 338 25.47 3.84 3.48
C PHE A 338 26.68 4.08 4.38
N SER A 339 27.17 5.31 4.43
CA SER A 339 28.17 5.75 5.43
C SER A 339 27.53 6.42 6.65
N GLY A 340 26.20 6.55 6.66
CA GLY A 340 25.45 7.18 7.73
C GLY A 340 25.76 8.67 7.87
N LYS A 341 26.10 9.37 6.78
CA LYS A 341 26.35 10.83 6.78
C LYS A 341 25.07 11.64 6.96
N ASN A 342 23.93 11.13 6.51
CA ASN A 342 22.67 11.85 6.55
C ASN A 342 22.12 12.04 7.97
N VAL A 343 21.50 13.18 8.25
CA VAL A 343 20.79 13.44 9.52
C VAL A 343 19.30 13.58 9.25
N GLY A 344 18.52 12.54 9.55
CA GLY A 344 17.12 12.47 9.15
C GLY A 344 16.92 11.84 7.76
N LYS A 345 15.78 12.13 7.12
CA LYS A 345 15.44 11.60 5.80
C LYS A 345 16.23 12.32 4.70
N LYS A 346 16.95 11.58 3.86
CA LYS A 346 17.71 12.17 2.75
C LYS A 346 16.79 12.46 1.56
N VAL A 347 16.75 13.72 1.14
CA VAL A 347 15.94 14.23 0.01
C VAL A 347 16.85 15.05 -0.91
N VAL A 348 16.58 15.02 -2.21
CA VAL A 348 17.22 15.87 -3.22
C VAL A 348 16.16 16.81 -3.78
N CYS A 349 16.36 18.13 -3.68
CA CYS A 349 15.55 19.13 -4.36
C CYS A 349 16.09 19.33 -5.78
N VAL A 350 15.30 18.94 -6.78
CA VAL A 350 15.67 19.01 -8.20
C VAL A 350 15.34 20.38 -8.79
N SER A 351 14.18 20.94 -8.43
CA SER A 351 13.66 22.19 -9.00
C SER A 351 12.95 23.05 -7.94
N GLN A 352 13.41 24.29 -7.76
CA GLN A 352 12.93 25.23 -6.73
C GLN A 352 11.71 26.07 -7.16
N GLU A 353 10.76 25.52 -7.92
CA GLU A 353 9.61 26.29 -8.45
C GLU A 353 8.55 26.70 -7.41
N LEU A 354 8.87 26.73 -6.11
CA LEU A 354 7.91 26.98 -5.04
C LEU A 354 8.24 28.26 -4.28
N LYS A 355 7.18 29.04 -4.03
CA LYS A 355 7.18 30.35 -3.37
C LYS A 355 7.65 30.25 -1.91
N SER A 356 8.11 31.37 -1.36
CA SER A 356 8.70 31.59 -0.02
C SER A 356 7.96 31.04 1.21
N TRP A 357 6.75 30.48 1.08
CA TRP A 357 6.02 29.86 2.20
C TRP A 357 6.37 28.38 2.40
N ASP A 358 6.99 27.70 1.42
CA ASP A 358 7.40 26.29 1.51
C ASP A 358 8.76 26.13 2.24
N THR A 359 9.54 27.22 2.36
CA THR A 359 10.85 27.25 3.04
C THR A 359 10.79 27.68 4.51
N THR A 360 9.67 28.26 4.97
CA THR A 360 9.59 28.83 6.34
C THR A 360 9.43 27.77 7.43
N GLN A 361 9.13 26.52 7.10
CA GLN A 361 9.00 25.42 8.08
C GLN A 361 10.02 24.28 7.92
N VAL A 362 10.78 24.23 6.83
CA VAL A 362 11.80 23.19 6.63
C VAL A 362 13.10 23.62 7.32
N LYS A 363 13.40 23.00 8.46
CA LYS A 363 14.67 23.19 9.16
C LYS A 363 15.77 22.48 8.37
N HIS A 364 16.53 23.22 7.58
CA HIS A 364 17.64 22.68 6.81
C HIS A 364 18.83 22.39 7.74
N TYR A 365 19.40 21.19 7.61
CA TYR A 365 20.58 20.78 8.34
C TYR A 365 21.79 20.90 7.41
N ARG A 366 22.64 21.92 7.62
CA ARG A 366 23.87 22.15 6.84
C ARG A 366 25.05 22.30 7.79
N ASP A 367 26.15 21.59 7.52
CA ASP A 367 27.43 21.74 8.20
C ASP A 367 27.36 21.71 9.74
N GLY A 368 26.55 20.78 10.28
CA GLY A 368 26.44 20.56 11.72
C GLY A 368 25.63 21.62 12.48
N LYS A 369 24.92 22.53 11.80
CA LYS A 369 24.00 23.50 12.39
C LYS A 369 22.60 23.39 11.80
N ILE A 370 21.60 23.62 12.65
CA ILE A 370 20.22 23.88 12.18
C ILE A 370 20.25 25.28 11.57
N VAL A 371 20.13 25.37 10.25
CA VAL A 371 20.06 26.65 9.53
C VAL A 371 18.59 26.94 9.24
N TYR A 372 18.12 28.06 9.77
CA TYR A 372 16.88 28.68 9.33
C TYR A 372 17.16 29.32 7.97
N VAL A 373 16.35 29.05 6.95
CA VAL A 373 16.41 29.85 5.72
C VAL A 373 15.81 31.21 6.08
N GLU A 374 16.65 32.13 6.53
CA GLU A 374 16.32 33.55 6.46
C GLU A 374 16.52 34.03 5.01
N ASP A 375 15.51 34.75 4.56
CA ASP A 375 15.36 35.33 3.23
C ASP A 375 16.54 36.26 2.89
N THR A 376 17.48 35.81 2.07
CA THR A 376 18.48 36.68 1.45
C THR A 376 18.31 36.71 -0.06
N SER A 377 17.23 37.34 -0.53
CA SER A 377 17.25 38.12 -1.78
C SER A 377 15.97 38.91 -2.00
N ILE A 378 15.79 40.01 -1.26
CA ILE A 378 15.16 41.21 -1.82
C ILE A 378 16.13 42.35 -1.57
N GLY A 379 16.77 42.81 -2.65
CA GLY A 379 17.43 44.10 -2.67
C GLY A 379 16.40 45.17 -2.31
N LEU A 380 16.56 45.75 -1.13
CA LEU A 380 15.94 47.01 -0.75
C LEU A 380 16.68 48.14 -1.48
N GLU A 381 16.37 48.30 -2.77
CA GLU A 381 16.42 49.61 -3.40
C GLU A 381 15.03 49.87 -3.99
N ASN A 382 14.33 50.83 -3.38
CA ASN A 382 13.06 51.43 -3.81
C ASN A 382 11.76 50.83 -3.23
N ALA A 383 11.45 51.15 -1.97
CA ALA A 383 10.09 51.50 -1.56
C ALA A 383 10.13 52.45 -0.34
N PRO A 384 9.18 53.40 -0.22
CA PRO A 384 9.34 54.64 0.54
C PRO A 384 9.11 54.49 2.04
N ALA A 385 9.83 55.31 2.81
CA ALA A 385 9.76 55.40 4.26
C ALA A 385 8.38 55.87 4.74
N ALA A 386 7.64 54.99 5.40
CA ALA A 386 6.66 55.36 6.42
C ALA A 386 6.38 54.15 7.32
N PHE A 387 6.32 54.41 8.63
CA PHE A 387 5.87 53.50 9.70
C PHE A 387 6.88 52.51 10.30
N VAL A 388 7.93 53.06 10.90
CA VAL A 388 8.39 52.60 12.22
C VAL A 388 7.74 53.50 13.27
N GLY A 389 6.91 52.95 14.15
CA GLY A 389 6.45 53.67 15.34
C GLY A 389 5.16 53.13 15.95
N LEU A 390 5.26 52.75 17.23
CA LEU A 390 4.19 52.41 18.18
C LEU A 390 3.54 51.03 17.93
N PHE A 391 3.45 50.12 18.89
CA PHE A 391 2.91 50.32 20.24
C PHE A 391 3.55 49.39 21.29
N SER A 392 4.03 50.01 22.36
CA SER A 392 4.04 49.49 23.72
C SER A 392 2.90 50.18 24.48
N GLY A 393 2.09 49.42 25.24
CA GLY A 393 1.36 49.94 26.39
C GLY A 393 -0.11 50.41 26.21
N LYS A 394 -1.01 49.65 26.85
CA LYS A 394 -2.14 50.04 27.73
C LYS A 394 -3.24 51.03 27.25
N ASN A 395 -4.46 50.46 27.29
CA ASN A 395 -5.71 50.97 27.91
C ASN A 395 -6.66 51.96 27.21
N VAL A 396 -7.94 51.53 27.25
CA VAL A 396 -9.21 52.27 27.43
C VAL A 396 -9.92 52.83 26.18
N GLY A 397 -11.04 52.14 25.85
CA GLY A 397 -12.38 52.74 25.80
C GLY A 397 -12.82 53.42 24.49
N LYS A 398 -13.73 52.76 23.74
CA LYS A 398 -15.03 53.34 23.35
C LYS A 398 -15.93 52.31 22.67
N GLN A 399 -17.16 52.22 23.19
CA GLN A 399 -18.32 51.57 22.60
C GLN A 399 -18.60 52.12 21.20
N VAL A 400 -18.92 51.22 20.27
CA VAL A 400 -19.81 51.50 19.14
C VAL A 400 -20.85 50.38 19.12
N SER A 401 -22.10 50.77 19.36
CA SER A 401 -23.29 49.94 19.34
C SER A 401 -23.79 49.76 17.91
N VAL A 402 -24.04 48.52 17.49
CA VAL A 402 -24.94 48.20 16.36
C VAL A 402 -25.87 47.07 16.79
N SER A 403 -27.17 47.36 16.73
CA SER A 403 -28.28 46.49 17.13
C SER A 403 -28.35 45.20 16.30
N VAL A 404 -28.47 44.06 16.99
CA VAL A 404 -28.97 42.82 16.40
C VAL A 404 -30.26 42.46 17.12
N MET A 405 -31.33 42.34 16.35
CA MET A 405 -32.67 41.95 16.80
C MET A 405 -32.62 40.60 17.51
N SER A 406 -33.25 40.50 18.68
CA SER A 406 -33.36 39.26 19.43
C SER A 406 -34.21 38.25 18.68
N PHE A 407 -33.61 37.15 18.23
CA PHE A 407 -34.35 35.91 17.99
C PHE A 407 -34.20 35.03 19.23
N ASP A 408 -35.36 34.51 19.65
CA ASP A 408 -35.61 33.77 20.87
C ASP A 408 -34.70 32.52 20.99
N THR A 409 -33.70 32.58 21.88
CA THR A 409 -32.68 31.54 22.05
C THR A 409 -33.24 30.23 22.63
N GLY A 410 -34.52 30.20 23.03
CA GLY A 410 -35.18 29.00 23.52
C GLY A 410 -35.55 28.00 22.42
N LEU A 411 -35.94 28.46 21.23
CA LEU A 411 -36.45 27.56 20.18
C LEU A 411 -35.33 26.89 19.37
N LEU A 412 -34.20 27.59 19.17
CA LEU A 412 -33.03 27.05 18.50
C LEU A 412 -32.29 26.02 19.35
N PHE A 413 -32.30 26.16 20.69
CA PHE A 413 -31.70 25.17 21.57
C PHE A 413 -32.50 23.86 21.61
N TRP A 414 -33.83 23.93 21.48
CA TRP A 414 -34.69 22.75 21.34
C TRP A 414 -34.61 22.08 19.96
N LEU A 415 -34.44 22.86 18.88
CA LEU A 415 -34.21 22.30 17.53
C LEU A 415 -32.80 21.72 17.33
N LEU A 416 -31.78 22.25 18.02
CA LEU A 416 -30.43 21.67 18.04
C LEU A 416 -30.33 20.42 18.94
N LEU A 417 -31.21 20.28 19.94
CA LEU A 417 -31.33 19.05 20.73
C LEU A 417 -32.14 17.94 20.04
N LEU A 418 -32.86 18.27 18.96
CA LEU A 418 -33.60 17.32 18.11
C LEU A 418 -32.88 16.96 16.80
N SER A 419 -31.73 17.57 16.49
CA SER A 419 -30.79 17.08 15.47
C SER A 419 -29.56 16.40 16.07
N SER A 420 -29.37 16.43 17.39
CA SER A 420 -28.37 15.66 18.13
C SER A 420 -28.75 14.20 18.39
N SER A 421 -29.73 13.66 17.67
CA SER A 421 -29.98 12.22 17.55
C SER A 421 -29.63 11.71 16.15
N SER A 422 -28.42 12.03 15.68
CA SER A 422 -27.68 10.98 14.98
C SER A 422 -27.29 9.94 16.04
N LEU A 423 -28.29 9.15 16.41
CA LEU A 423 -28.19 7.96 17.24
C LEU A 423 -26.94 7.17 16.83
N CYS A 424 -26.13 6.80 17.82
CA CYS A 424 -25.15 5.72 17.72
C CYS A 424 -25.85 4.43 17.27
N PHE A 425 -26.12 4.27 15.97
CA PHE A 425 -26.65 3.03 15.40
C PHE A 425 -25.54 2.04 15.02
N GLY A 426 -24.28 2.48 14.97
CA GLY A 426 -23.15 1.65 14.53
C GLY A 426 -22.99 0.37 15.35
N SER A 427 -23.10 0.44 16.68
CA SER A 427 -22.85 -0.72 17.54
C SER A 427 -23.95 -1.78 17.49
N GLU A 428 -25.24 -1.40 17.37
CA GLU A 428 -26.34 -2.39 17.36
C GLU A 428 -26.39 -3.15 16.03
N LEU A 429 -26.19 -2.46 14.91
CA LEU A 429 -26.13 -3.10 13.59
C LEU A 429 -24.92 -4.04 13.47
N ASP A 430 -23.77 -3.64 13.99
CA ASP A 430 -22.57 -4.49 14.03
C ASP A 430 -22.75 -5.72 14.93
N ILE A 431 -23.41 -5.57 16.08
CA ILE A 431 -23.80 -6.72 16.93
C ILE A 431 -24.75 -7.67 16.18
N GLN A 432 -25.74 -7.13 15.46
CA GLN A 432 -26.66 -7.93 14.65
C GLN A 432 -25.93 -8.64 13.50
N CYS A 433 -24.98 -7.97 12.85
CA CYS A 433 -24.13 -8.56 11.83
C CYS A 433 -23.39 -9.79 12.39
N LEU A 434 -22.68 -9.64 13.51
CA LEU A 434 -21.93 -10.75 14.12
C LEU A 434 -22.85 -11.88 14.58
N LYS A 435 -24.03 -11.57 15.14
CA LYS A 435 -25.02 -12.60 15.50
C LYS A 435 -25.49 -13.39 14.28
N SER A 436 -25.73 -12.72 13.15
CA SER A 436 -26.17 -13.35 11.90
C SER A 436 -25.06 -14.20 11.28
N VAL A 437 -23.84 -13.67 11.19
CA VAL A 437 -22.65 -14.40 10.73
C VAL A 437 -22.46 -15.66 11.56
N LYS A 438 -22.46 -15.54 12.89
CA LYS A 438 -22.32 -16.67 13.82
C LYS A 438 -23.39 -17.76 13.65
N ARG A 439 -24.64 -17.37 13.36
CA ARG A 439 -25.75 -18.33 13.14
C ARG A 439 -25.69 -19.00 11.76
N SER A 440 -25.12 -18.31 10.77
CA SER A 440 -25.06 -18.80 9.38
C SER A 440 -23.93 -19.80 9.13
N LEU A 441 -22.86 -19.74 9.94
CA LEU A 441 -21.69 -20.58 9.81
C LEU A 441 -21.77 -21.79 10.74
N ILE A 442 -21.22 -22.92 10.28
CA ILE A 442 -21.00 -24.10 11.10
C ILE A 442 -19.58 -23.98 11.68
N ASP A 443 -19.47 -24.02 13.00
CA ASP A 443 -18.23 -23.85 13.77
C ASP A 443 -17.94 -25.13 14.59
N PRO A 444 -17.35 -26.18 13.97
CA PRO A 444 -17.14 -27.47 14.63
C PRO A 444 -16.20 -27.37 15.84
N SER A 445 -15.21 -26.50 15.76
CA SER A 445 -14.20 -26.28 16.80
C SER A 445 -14.72 -25.38 17.93
N GLY A 446 -15.91 -24.79 17.78
CA GLY A 446 -16.52 -23.89 18.77
C GLY A 446 -15.74 -22.59 18.99
N ILE A 447 -14.91 -22.16 18.05
CA ILE A 447 -14.04 -20.98 18.18
C ILE A 447 -14.88 -19.69 18.21
N LEU A 448 -15.80 -19.54 17.27
CA LEU A 448 -16.74 -18.40 17.26
C LEU A 448 -17.74 -18.53 18.41
N ARG A 449 -18.18 -19.76 18.73
CA ARG A 449 -19.10 -19.99 19.85
C ARG A 449 -18.50 -19.54 21.18
N SER A 450 -17.23 -19.85 21.43
CA SER A 450 -16.51 -19.54 22.66
C SER A 450 -16.06 -18.08 22.75
N SER A 451 -15.70 -17.44 21.63
CA SER A 451 -15.24 -16.05 21.63
C SER A 451 -16.38 -15.04 21.53
N TRP A 452 -17.35 -15.22 20.64
CA TRP A 452 -18.38 -14.22 20.35
C TRP A 452 -19.53 -14.31 21.35
N LYS A 453 -19.31 -13.84 22.58
CA LYS A 453 -20.30 -13.86 23.67
C LYS A 453 -20.99 -12.51 23.76
N PHE A 454 -22.28 -12.49 23.39
CA PHE A 454 -23.12 -11.29 23.48
C PHE A 454 -23.81 -11.27 24.85
N SER A 455 -23.50 -10.29 25.72
CA SER A 455 -24.17 -10.18 27.04
C SER A 455 -25.61 -9.70 26.91
N GLN A 456 -26.48 -10.13 27.84
CA GLN A 456 -27.89 -9.72 27.92
C GLN A 456 -28.13 -8.54 28.89
N ASP A 457 -27.13 -8.17 29.70
CA ASP A 457 -27.26 -7.24 30.84
C ASP A 457 -26.66 -5.84 30.62
N GLY A 458 -26.23 -5.51 29.39
CA GLY A 458 -25.69 -4.19 29.06
C GLY A 458 -24.27 -3.92 29.57
N THR A 459 -23.58 -4.90 30.18
CA THR A 459 -22.14 -4.83 30.41
C THR A 459 -21.41 -5.47 29.22
N THR A 460 -21.24 -4.72 28.13
CA THR A 460 -20.64 -5.25 26.91
C THR A 460 -19.14 -5.49 27.08
N ASN A 461 -18.71 -6.74 26.96
CA ASN A 461 -17.37 -7.00 26.43
C ASN A 461 -17.36 -6.42 25.01
N SER A 462 -16.45 -5.48 24.73
CA SER A 462 -16.30 -4.87 23.40
C SER A 462 -16.27 -5.95 22.31
N ILE A 463 -17.11 -5.82 21.28
CA ILE A 463 -17.14 -6.77 20.16
C ILE A 463 -15.82 -6.77 19.39
N CYS A 464 -14.99 -5.74 19.57
CA CYS A 464 -13.64 -5.65 19.03
C CYS A 464 -12.65 -6.63 19.69
N ASN A 465 -13.01 -7.22 20.83
CA ASN A 465 -12.22 -8.28 21.46
C ASN A 465 -12.58 -9.68 20.93
N PHE A 466 -13.57 -9.78 20.04
CA PHE A 466 -13.96 -11.06 19.48
C PHE A 466 -12.93 -11.54 18.47
N MET A 467 -12.70 -12.85 18.48
CA MET A 467 -11.78 -13.52 17.57
C MET A 467 -12.12 -13.15 16.12
N GLY A 468 -11.12 -12.64 15.41
CA GLY A 468 -11.25 -12.26 14.01
C GLY A 468 -12.09 -11.01 13.75
N VAL A 469 -12.54 -10.26 14.76
CA VAL A 469 -13.19 -8.96 14.55
C VAL A 469 -12.13 -7.86 14.60
N ILE A 470 -12.06 -7.06 13.54
CA ILE A 470 -11.20 -5.89 13.44
C ILE A 470 -12.10 -4.68 13.51
N CYS A 471 -11.87 -3.79 14.46
CA CYS A 471 -12.62 -2.55 14.61
C CYS A 471 -11.83 -1.34 14.13
N TRP A 472 -12.57 -0.26 13.81
CA TRP A 472 -11.99 1.06 13.56
C TRP A 472 -11.20 1.58 14.76
N ASN A 473 -11.75 1.44 15.96
CA ASN A 473 -11.14 1.79 17.24
C ASN A 473 -11.63 0.77 18.30
N PRO A 474 -10.75 0.24 19.19
CA PRO A 474 -11.15 -0.70 20.24
C PRO A 474 -12.32 -0.26 21.13
N ASP A 475 -12.49 1.06 21.30
CA ASP A 475 -13.49 1.66 22.18
C ASP A 475 -14.82 2.00 21.47
N GLU A 476 -14.88 1.93 20.14
CA GLU A 476 -16.02 2.42 19.35
C GLU A 476 -16.98 1.30 18.88
N ASN A 477 -16.67 0.02 19.15
CA ASN A 477 -17.51 -1.14 18.76
C ASN A 477 -17.98 -1.09 17.30
N ARG A 478 -17.14 -0.59 16.39
CA ARG A 478 -17.45 -0.41 14.97
C ARG A 478 -16.61 -1.35 14.13
N ILE A 479 -17.25 -2.30 13.45
CA ILE A 479 -16.55 -3.35 12.67
C ILE A 479 -16.01 -2.75 11.38
N LEU A 480 -14.70 -2.86 11.20
CA LEU A 480 -13.99 -2.48 9.99
C LEU A 480 -13.63 -3.71 9.15
N GLY A 481 -13.35 -4.85 9.79
CA GLY A 481 -12.97 -6.07 9.11
C GLY A 481 -13.34 -7.34 9.86
N LEU A 482 -13.53 -8.41 9.10
CA LEU A 482 -13.67 -9.77 9.62
C LEU A 482 -12.54 -10.63 9.06
N SER A 483 -11.70 -11.18 9.94
CA SER A 483 -10.58 -12.07 9.66
C SER A 483 -10.84 -13.44 10.27
N LEU A 484 -11.59 -14.27 9.55
CA LEU A 484 -12.05 -15.59 9.98
C LEU A 484 -11.35 -16.72 9.24
N GLY A 485 -10.15 -16.46 8.72
CA GLY A 485 -9.37 -17.44 7.98
C GLY A 485 -8.77 -18.55 8.87
N SER A 486 -8.61 -19.76 8.32
CA SER A 486 -8.00 -20.90 9.02
C SER A 486 -8.70 -21.33 10.33
N LEU A 487 -10.01 -21.10 10.44
CA LEU A 487 -10.78 -21.43 11.64
C LEU A 487 -11.52 -22.77 11.55
N GLY A 488 -11.40 -23.48 10.42
CA GLY A 488 -12.10 -24.76 10.18
C GLY A 488 -13.62 -24.59 10.00
N LEU A 489 -14.07 -23.38 9.64
CA LEU A 489 -15.48 -23.05 9.45
C LEU A 489 -16.07 -23.80 8.26
N GLN A 490 -17.33 -24.19 8.37
CA GLN A 490 -18.09 -24.88 7.33
C GLN A 490 -19.41 -24.15 7.06
N GLY A 491 -20.14 -24.59 6.03
CA GLY A 491 -21.39 -24.00 5.59
C GLY A 491 -21.23 -23.25 4.28
N GLN A 492 -22.05 -22.21 4.08
CA GLN A 492 -22.02 -21.36 2.89
C GLN A 492 -21.43 -19.98 3.22
N PHE A 493 -21.40 -19.09 2.22
CA PHE A 493 -21.07 -17.68 2.45
C PHE A 493 -21.97 -17.11 3.58
N PRO A 494 -21.39 -16.42 4.59
CA PRO A 494 -22.13 -16.00 5.77
C PRO A 494 -23.23 -14.98 5.45
N ARG A 495 -24.33 -15.05 6.20
CA ARG A 495 -25.50 -14.16 6.04
C ARG A 495 -25.48 -13.02 7.05
N GLY A 496 -26.13 -11.91 6.72
CA GLY A 496 -26.27 -10.74 7.59
C GLY A 496 -25.08 -9.78 7.55
N LEU A 497 -24.18 -9.95 6.58
CA LEU A 497 -23.05 -9.06 6.37
C LEU A 497 -23.48 -7.65 5.92
N GLU A 498 -24.68 -7.51 5.34
CA GLU A 498 -25.33 -6.25 5.02
C GLU A 498 -25.56 -5.34 6.24
N HIS A 499 -25.54 -5.90 7.46
CA HIS A 499 -25.64 -5.13 8.69
C HIS A 499 -24.28 -4.58 9.17
N CYS A 500 -23.15 -5.09 8.65
CA CYS A 500 -21.82 -4.57 8.94
C CYS A 500 -21.54 -3.34 8.06
N THR A 501 -22.19 -2.22 8.37
CA THR A 501 -22.24 -1.00 7.51
C THR A 501 -20.89 -0.34 7.23
N SER A 502 -19.82 -0.74 7.93
CA SER A 502 -18.47 -0.17 7.76
C SER A 502 -17.42 -1.21 7.38
N LEU A 503 -17.85 -2.40 6.95
CA LEU A 503 -16.95 -3.49 6.61
C LEU A 503 -16.18 -3.20 5.32
N VAL A 504 -14.88 -2.98 5.46
CA VAL A 504 -13.96 -2.78 4.33
C VAL A 504 -13.10 -4.01 4.05
N ARG A 505 -13.06 -4.99 4.96
CA ARG A 505 -12.30 -6.24 4.80
C ARG A 505 -13.11 -7.48 5.19
N LEU A 506 -13.09 -8.48 4.32
CA LEU A 506 -13.60 -9.81 4.61
C LEU A 506 -12.57 -10.88 4.20
N ASP A 507 -12.04 -11.59 5.19
CA ASP A 507 -11.19 -12.77 5.00
C ASP A 507 -11.89 -14.00 5.61
N LEU A 508 -12.25 -14.94 4.73
CA LEU A 508 -12.85 -16.23 5.04
C LEU A 508 -11.95 -17.38 4.56
N SER A 509 -10.69 -17.09 4.26
CA SER A 509 -9.77 -18.01 3.58
C SER A 509 -9.43 -19.26 4.38
N ASN A 510 -8.98 -20.31 3.71
CA ASN A 510 -8.51 -21.54 4.35
C ASN A 510 -9.54 -22.16 5.32
N ASN A 511 -10.77 -22.32 4.85
CA ASN A 511 -11.87 -22.94 5.58
C ASN A 511 -12.49 -24.06 4.71
N SER A 512 -13.61 -24.61 5.15
CA SER A 512 -14.40 -25.61 4.39
C SER A 512 -15.76 -25.03 3.96
N LEU A 513 -15.81 -23.74 3.66
CA LEU A 513 -17.01 -23.08 3.13
C LEU A 513 -17.28 -23.52 1.69
N SER A 514 -18.55 -23.67 1.33
CA SER A 514 -18.98 -24.24 0.04
C SER A 514 -20.22 -23.54 -0.52
N GLY A 515 -20.63 -23.91 -1.74
CA GLY A 515 -21.74 -23.26 -2.44
C GLY A 515 -21.30 -21.99 -3.19
N PRO A 516 -22.25 -21.25 -3.78
CA PRO A 516 -21.93 -20.08 -4.60
C PRO A 516 -21.56 -18.85 -3.78
N ILE A 517 -20.71 -18.00 -4.36
CA ILE A 517 -20.56 -16.62 -3.93
C ILE A 517 -21.89 -15.90 -4.26
N PRO A 518 -22.52 -15.18 -3.32
CA PRO A 518 -23.81 -14.55 -3.56
C PRO A 518 -23.74 -13.57 -4.73
N SER A 519 -24.70 -13.65 -5.65
CA SER A 519 -24.89 -12.66 -6.74
C SER A 519 -25.24 -11.27 -6.23
N GLY A 520 -25.46 -11.11 -4.92
CA GLY A 520 -25.77 -9.87 -4.24
C GLY A 520 -24.64 -9.29 -3.40
N ILE A 521 -23.41 -9.81 -3.53
CA ILE A 521 -22.30 -9.43 -2.66
C ILE A 521 -21.98 -7.92 -2.71
N SER A 522 -22.20 -7.25 -3.85
CA SER A 522 -21.96 -5.81 -3.98
C SER A 522 -22.88 -4.93 -3.15
N TRP A 523 -24.16 -5.29 -3.01
CA TRP A 523 -25.09 -4.54 -2.15
C TRP A 523 -24.95 -4.93 -0.67
N GLN A 524 -24.46 -6.13 -0.38
CA GLN A 524 -24.17 -6.55 1.00
C GLN A 524 -22.94 -5.82 1.56
N LEU A 525 -21.94 -5.56 0.71
CA LEU A 525 -20.63 -5.07 1.10
C LEU A 525 -20.15 -3.95 0.16
N PRO A 526 -20.85 -2.81 0.08
CA PRO A 526 -20.57 -1.78 -0.93
C PRO A 526 -19.18 -1.13 -0.78
N ASP A 527 -18.67 -1.05 0.45
CA ASP A 527 -17.41 -0.37 0.78
C ASP A 527 -16.21 -1.34 0.91
N LEU A 528 -16.37 -2.60 0.50
CA LEU A 528 -15.31 -3.59 0.63
C LEU A 528 -14.11 -3.24 -0.25
N SER A 529 -12.93 -3.22 0.37
CA SER A 529 -11.64 -3.03 -0.30
C SER A 529 -10.84 -4.32 -0.43
N SER A 530 -11.10 -5.32 0.41
CA SER A 530 -10.39 -6.59 0.41
C SER A 530 -11.34 -7.77 0.62
N LEU A 531 -11.41 -8.66 -0.37
CA LEU A 531 -12.17 -9.91 -0.32
C LEU A 531 -11.22 -11.10 -0.47
N ASN A 532 -11.08 -11.92 0.57
CA ASN A 532 -10.30 -13.15 0.52
C ASN A 532 -11.18 -14.36 0.84
N LEU A 533 -11.47 -15.17 -0.18
CA LEU A 533 -12.24 -16.42 -0.11
C LEU A 533 -11.40 -17.63 -0.49
N SER A 534 -10.08 -17.47 -0.59
CA SER A 534 -9.17 -18.51 -1.07
C SER A 534 -9.15 -19.76 -0.19
N TYR A 535 -8.70 -20.90 -0.74
CA TYR A 535 -8.59 -22.17 -0.02
C TYR A 535 -9.92 -22.59 0.65
N ASN A 536 -10.97 -22.68 -0.15
CA ASN A 536 -12.30 -23.12 0.29
C ASN A 536 -12.88 -24.11 -0.73
N ARG A 537 -14.19 -24.34 -0.69
CA ARG A 537 -14.93 -25.21 -1.62
C ARG A 537 -16.04 -24.42 -2.32
N PHE A 538 -15.88 -23.10 -2.49
CA PHE A 538 -16.85 -22.27 -3.22
C PHE A 538 -16.97 -22.74 -4.67
N SER A 539 -18.18 -22.75 -5.21
CA SER A 539 -18.52 -23.34 -6.51
C SER A 539 -19.45 -22.45 -7.33
N GLY A 540 -19.57 -22.69 -8.63
CA GLY A 540 -20.38 -21.83 -9.52
C GLY A 540 -19.56 -20.65 -10.04
N GLU A 541 -20.24 -19.72 -10.71
CA GLU A 541 -19.58 -18.60 -11.38
C GLU A 541 -19.14 -17.49 -10.42
N ILE A 542 -18.10 -16.74 -10.81
CA ILE A 542 -17.70 -15.51 -10.14
C ILE A 542 -18.76 -14.44 -10.42
N PRO A 543 -19.45 -13.90 -9.39
CA PRO A 543 -20.49 -12.91 -9.60
C PRO A 543 -19.97 -11.63 -10.28
N VAL A 544 -20.60 -11.25 -11.40
CA VAL A 544 -20.20 -10.07 -12.17
C VAL A 544 -20.33 -8.78 -11.35
N ASN A 545 -21.27 -8.70 -10.40
CA ASN A 545 -21.51 -7.52 -9.59
C ASN A 545 -20.37 -7.21 -8.61
N ILE A 546 -19.42 -8.12 -8.38
CA ILE A 546 -18.15 -7.77 -7.70
C ILE A 546 -17.46 -6.58 -8.40
N SER A 547 -17.66 -6.40 -9.72
CA SER A 547 -17.17 -5.23 -10.45
C SER A 547 -17.78 -3.88 -10.03
N GLU A 548 -18.90 -3.88 -9.30
CA GLU A 548 -19.56 -2.66 -8.78
C GLU A 548 -18.90 -2.17 -7.48
N MET A 549 -18.12 -3.02 -6.82
CA MET A 549 -17.41 -2.71 -5.57
C MET A 549 -16.12 -1.96 -5.90
N THR A 550 -16.26 -0.71 -6.34
CA THR A 550 -15.17 0.09 -6.92
C THR A 550 -13.98 0.40 -5.98
N TYR A 551 -14.14 0.16 -4.68
CA TYR A 551 -13.07 0.26 -3.68
C TYR A 551 -12.19 -0.99 -3.60
N LEU A 552 -12.55 -2.10 -4.26
CA LEU A 552 -11.79 -3.34 -4.24
C LEU A 552 -10.36 -3.13 -4.74
N TYR A 553 -9.43 -3.39 -3.85
CA TYR A 553 -7.99 -3.40 -4.04
C TYR A 553 -7.43 -4.82 -4.10
N SER A 554 -8.03 -5.76 -3.35
CA SER A 554 -7.59 -7.15 -3.29
C SER A 554 -8.75 -8.15 -3.45
N ILE A 555 -8.60 -9.10 -4.36
CA ILE A 555 -9.52 -10.24 -4.56
C ILE A 555 -8.71 -11.54 -4.57
N GLY A 556 -8.89 -12.38 -3.55
CA GLY A 556 -8.31 -13.72 -3.47
C GLY A 556 -9.39 -14.79 -3.56
N LEU A 557 -9.42 -15.56 -4.64
CA LEU A 557 -10.36 -16.64 -4.90
C LEU A 557 -9.67 -17.98 -5.19
N GLN A 558 -8.34 -18.04 -5.08
CA GLN A 558 -7.56 -19.21 -5.45
C GLN A 558 -7.90 -20.46 -4.63
N HIS A 559 -7.66 -21.64 -5.19
CA HIS A 559 -7.96 -22.93 -4.55
C HIS A 559 -9.44 -23.04 -4.13
N ASN A 560 -10.34 -22.99 -5.10
CA ASN A 560 -11.77 -23.22 -4.94
C ASN A 560 -12.29 -24.12 -6.09
N LYS A 561 -13.61 -24.22 -6.26
CA LYS A 561 -14.28 -24.97 -7.32
C LYS A 561 -15.08 -24.03 -8.25
N LEU A 562 -14.62 -22.80 -8.42
CA LEU A 562 -15.31 -21.78 -9.22
C LEU A 562 -15.23 -22.13 -10.70
N THR A 563 -16.33 -21.92 -11.42
CA THR A 563 -16.51 -22.29 -12.84
C THR A 563 -16.82 -21.05 -13.69
N GLY A 564 -16.86 -21.21 -15.02
CA GLY A 564 -17.21 -20.13 -15.94
C GLY A 564 -16.07 -19.15 -16.18
N SER A 565 -16.37 -18.01 -16.78
CA SER A 565 -15.36 -17.00 -17.16
C SER A 565 -15.05 -16.01 -16.05
N ILE A 566 -13.83 -15.48 -16.05
CA ILE A 566 -13.50 -14.29 -15.28
C ILE A 566 -14.31 -13.11 -15.85
N PRO A 567 -15.16 -12.42 -15.06
CA PRO A 567 -16.03 -11.38 -15.60
C PRO A 567 -15.20 -10.24 -16.21
N GLY A 568 -15.42 -9.95 -17.50
CA GLY A 568 -14.69 -8.88 -18.19
C GLY A 568 -14.83 -7.51 -17.54
N LYS A 569 -15.96 -7.26 -16.84
CA LYS A 569 -16.18 -6.03 -16.06
C LYS A 569 -15.21 -5.84 -14.90
N PHE A 570 -14.44 -6.86 -14.50
CA PHE A 570 -13.37 -6.68 -13.50
C PHE A 570 -12.29 -5.73 -14.00
N ALA A 571 -12.21 -5.49 -15.32
CA ALA A 571 -11.40 -4.41 -15.90
C ALA A 571 -11.76 -3.01 -15.37
N LEU A 572 -12.99 -2.81 -14.86
CA LEU A 572 -13.45 -1.54 -14.29
C LEU A 572 -12.96 -1.31 -12.86
N LEU A 573 -12.43 -2.34 -12.20
CA LEU A 573 -11.87 -2.24 -10.85
C LEU A 573 -10.47 -1.62 -10.93
N SER A 574 -10.42 -0.30 -11.13
CA SER A 574 -9.19 0.47 -11.34
C SER A 574 -8.22 0.41 -10.17
N ARG A 575 -8.71 0.16 -8.95
CA ARG A 575 -7.93 0.05 -7.72
C ARG A 575 -7.39 -1.35 -7.45
N LEU A 576 -7.77 -2.35 -8.26
CA LEU A 576 -7.37 -3.74 -8.04
C LEU A 576 -5.87 -3.90 -8.29
N GLU A 577 -5.10 -4.16 -7.23
CA GLU A 577 -3.64 -4.36 -7.24
C GLU A 577 -3.24 -5.78 -6.80
N SER A 578 -4.16 -6.51 -6.16
CA SER A 578 -3.99 -7.91 -5.81
C SER A 578 -5.17 -8.72 -6.36
N PHE A 579 -4.87 -9.68 -7.23
CA PHE A 579 -5.88 -10.55 -7.83
C PHE A 579 -5.30 -11.96 -7.97
N ASN A 580 -5.99 -12.95 -7.44
CA ASN A 580 -5.61 -14.34 -7.62
C ASN A 580 -6.85 -15.24 -7.73
N VAL A 581 -6.92 -16.00 -8.82
CA VAL A 581 -7.98 -16.97 -9.13
C VAL A 581 -7.41 -18.35 -9.47
N SER A 582 -6.14 -18.60 -9.15
CA SER A 582 -5.45 -19.85 -9.48
C SER A 582 -6.18 -21.06 -8.88
N ASP A 583 -5.97 -22.23 -9.47
CA ASP A 583 -6.45 -23.51 -8.93
C ASP A 583 -7.97 -23.52 -8.73
N ASN A 584 -8.69 -23.21 -9.81
CA ASN A 584 -10.15 -23.28 -9.93
C ASN A 584 -10.52 -24.05 -11.22
N LEU A 585 -11.80 -24.04 -11.59
CA LEU A 585 -12.35 -24.66 -12.81
C LEU A 585 -12.78 -23.59 -13.83
N LEU A 586 -12.08 -22.44 -13.86
CA LEU A 586 -12.44 -21.31 -14.72
C LEU A 586 -12.08 -21.60 -16.18
N SER A 587 -12.82 -20.98 -17.10
CA SER A 587 -12.66 -21.15 -18.54
C SER A 587 -12.87 -19.87 -19.34
N GLY A 588 -12.37 -19.84 -20.57
CA GLY A 588 -12.50 -18.70 -21.48
C GLY A 588 -11.34 -17.70 -21.39
N PRO A 589 -11.44 -16.58 -22.12
CA PRO A 589 -10.35 -15.62 -22.22
C PRO A 589 -10.12 -14.88 -20.91
N ILE A 590 -8.84 -14.71 -20.54
CA ILE A 590 -8.44 -13.78 -19.49
C ILE A 590 -8.68 -12.34 -19.99
N PRO A 591 -9.49 -11.52 -19.29
CA PRO A 591 -9.68 -10.13 -19.66
C PRO A 591 -8.34 -9.39 -19.72
N VAL A 592 -8.04 -8.71 -20.83
CA VAL A 592 -6.74 -8.07 -21.08
C VAL A 592 -6.32 -7.13 -19.94
N ALA A 593 -7.25 -6.39 -19.34
CA ALA A 593 -6.95 -5.51 -18.21
C ALA A 593 -6.40 -6.24 -16.97
N LEU A 594 -6.66 -7.54 -16.84
CA LEU A 594 -6.15 -8.39 -15.75
C LEU A 594 -4.80 -9.05 -16.12
N SER A 595 -4.31 -8.92 -17.35
CA SER A 595 -3.00 -9.48 -17.73
C SER A 595 -1.82 -8.79 -17.06
N LYS A 596 -2.06 -7.69 -16.32
CA LYS A 596 -1.07 -7.04 -15.44
C LYS A 596 -0.67 -7.91 -14.24
N PHE A 597 -1.49 -8.90 -13.89
CA PHE A 597 -1.20 -9.86 -12.82
C PHE A 597 -0.35 -11.02 -13.34
N SER A 598 0.49 -11.58 -12.46
CA SER A 598 1.40 -12.69 -12.79
C SER A 598 0.65 -13.91 -13.34
N THR A 599 1.30 -14.71 -14.20
CA THR A 599 0.80 -16.01 -14.69
C THR A 599 0.34 -16.93 -13.56
N SER A 600 1.03 -16.90 -12.42
CA SER A 600 0.70 -17.66 -11.22
C SER A 600 -0.67 -17.33 -10.64
N CYS A 601 -1.22 -16.14 -10.91
CA CYS A 601 -2.55 -15.73 -10.43
C CYS A 601 -3.69 -16.43 -11.19
N PHE A 602 -3.39 -17.10 -12.30
CA PHE A 602 -4.37 -17.75 -13.17
C PHE A 602 -4.10 -19.26 -13.35
N SER A 603 -2.93 -19.75 -12.93
CA SER A 603 -2.52 -21.15 -13.10
C SER A 603 -3.49 -22.13 -12.46
N GLY A 604 -3.46 -23.39 -12.89
CA GLY A 604 -4.36 -24.42 -12.35
C GLY A 604 -5.81 -24.36 -12.87
N ASN A 605 -6.16 -23.36 -13.70
CA ASN A 605 -7.42 -23.31 -14.43
C ASN A 605 -7.23 -23.80 -15.87
N GLN A 606 -7.54 -25.07 -16.12
CA GLN A 606 -7.31 -25.73 -17.42
C GLN A 606 -8.05 -25.09 -18.61
N GLY A 607 -9.16 -24.39 -18.35
CA GLY A 607 -9.98 -23.79 -19.40
C GLY A 607 -9.64 -22.33 -19.74
N LEU A 608 -8.75 -21.68 -18.98
CA LEU A 608 -8.38 -20.29 -19.22
C LEU A 608 -7.39 -20.18 -20.38
N CYS A 609 -7.54 -19.14 -21.19
CA CYS A 609 -6.67 -18.86 -22.33
C CYS A 609 -6.45 -17.36 -22.50
N GLY A 610 -5.51 -16.97 -23.36
CA GLY A 610 -5.12 -15.57 -23.55
C GLY A 610 -4.04 -15.11 -22.58
N VAL A 611 -3.45 -13.94 -22.84
CA VAL A 611 -2.29 -13.42 -22.09
C VAL A 611 -2.61 -13.40 -20.59
N PRO A 612 -1.77 -14.03 -19.73
CA PRO A 612 -0.38 -14.40 -19.99
C PRO A 612 -0.14 -15.87 -20.42
N PHE A 613 -1.18 -16.65 -20.72
CA PHE A 613 -1.06 -17.96 -21.35
C PHE A 613 -1.07 -17.85 -22.89
N ASP A 614 -1.00 -19.01 -23.56
CA ASP A 614 -1.16 -19.08 -25.01
C ASP A 614 -2.45 -18.40 -25.47
N SER A 615 -2.38 -17.82 -26.67
CA SER A 615 -3.53 -17.15 -27.28
C SER A 615 -4.71 -18.11 -27.29
N CYS A 616 -5.89 -17.62 -26.90
CA CYS A 616 -7.12 -18.38 -27.05
C CYS A 616 -7.21 -18.83 -28.50
N SER A 617 -7.06 -20.13 -28.74
CA SER A 617 -7.35 -20.69 -30.04
C SER A 617 -8.76 -20.27 -30.37
N THR A 618 -8.93 -19.45 -31.41
CA THR A 618 -10.20 -19.32 -32.12
C THR A 618 -10.48 -20.67 -32.74
N SER A 619 -10.88 -21.63 -31.89
CA SER A 619 -11.87 -22.57 -32.30
C SER A 619 -13.13 -21.74 -32.51
N TYR A 620 -13.23 -21.15 -33.71
CA TYR A 620 -14.42 -21.45 -34.50
C TYR A 620 -14.57 -22.94 -34.30
N GLY A 621 -15.57 -23.34 -33.53
CA GLY A 621 -15.86 -24.74 -33.34
C GLY A 621 -15.97 -25.33 -34.73
N ASP A 622 -14.89 -25.98 -35.16
CA ASP A 622 -14.97 -27.23 -35.89
C ASP A 622 -15.58 -28.19 -34.87
N TYR A 623 -16.87 -27.95 -34.61
CA TYR A 623 -17.78 -28.91 -34.05
C TYR A 623 -17.75 -30.02 -35.06
N SER A 624 -16.82 -30.94 -34.82
CA SER A 624 -16.80 -32.31 -35.28
C SER A 624 -17.96 -32.60 -36.22
N ILE A 625 -17.73 -32.31 -37.51
CA ILE A 625 -18.48 -32.89 -38.62
C ILE A 625 -18.46 -34.43 -38.51
N GLY A 626 -17.60 -35.02 -37.66
CA GLY A 626 -17.61 -36.43 -37.28
C GLY A 626 -18.76 -36.89 -36.38
N ILE A 627 -19.23 -36.10 -35.40
CA ILE A 627 -20.25 -36.59 -34.44
C ILE A 627 -21.67 -36.27 -34.93
N ILE A 628 -21.89 -35.11 -35.55
CA ILE A 628 -23.17 -34.81 -36.22
C ILE A 628 -23.26 -35.61 -37.53
N GLY A 629 -22.16 -35.84 -38.26
CA GLY A 629 -22.13 -36.70 -39.44
C GLY A 629 -22.42 -38.17 -39.12
N ALA A 630 -21.92 -38.70 -37.99
CA ALA A 630 -22.25 -40.05 -37.53
C ALA A 630 -23.69 -40.16 -37.01
N ALA A 631 -24.20 -39.17 -36.26
CA ALA A 631 -25.57 -39.20 -35.75
C ALA A 631 -26.62 -38.97 -36.86
N VAL A 632 -26.37 -38.04 -37.79
CA VAL A 632 -27.21 -37.80 -38.96
C VAL A 632 -27.07 -38.96 -39.96
N GLY A 633 -25.89 -39.54 -40.14
CA GLY A 633 -25.68 -40.75 -40.95
C GLY A 633 -26.39 -41.98 -40.38
N PHE A 634 -26.43 -42.14 -39.06
CA PHE A 634 -27.16 -43.22 -38.40
C PHE A 634 -28.68 -43.00 -38.47
N VAL A 635 -29.17 -41.77 -38.30
CA VAL A 635 -30.61 -41.45 -38.41
C VAL A 635 -31.09 -41.53 -39.86
N VAL A 636 -30.34 -41.00 -40.84
CA VAL A 636 -30.68 -41.08 -42.28
C VAL A 636 -30.53 -42.52 -42.78
N GLY A 637 -29.53 -43.27 -42.31
CA GLY A 637 -29.36 -44.69 -42.62
C GLY A 637 -30.46 -45.57 -42.01
N PHE A 638 -30.89 -45.30 -40.78
CA PHE A 638 -31.95 -46.06 -40.10
C PHE A 638 -33.34 -45.73 -40.66
N VAL A 639 -33.63 -44.46 -40.95
CA VAL A 639 -34.86 -44.03 -41.61
C VAL A 639 -34.90 -44.53 -43.07
N GLY A 640 -33.76 -44.50 -43.77
CA GLY A 640 -33.62 -45.07 -45.12
C GLY A 640 -33.79 -46.59 -45.16
N ALA A 641 -33.24 -47.32 -44.19
CA ALA A 641 -33.41 -48.77 -44.08
C ALA A 641 -34.87 -49.15 -43.73
N LEU A 642 -35.53 -48.38 -42.87
CA LEU A 642 -36.96 -48.56 -42.57
C LEU A 642 -37.84 -48.22 -43.78
N TYR A 643 -37.50 -47.19 -44.55
CA TYR A 643 -38.23 -46.82 -45.79
C TYR A 643 -38.04 -47.88 -46.89
N ILE A 644 -36.82 -48.39 -47.09
CA ILE A 644 -36.53 -49.46 -48.05
C ILE A 644 -37.19 -50.77 -47.63
N SER A 645 -37.18 -51.11 -46.34
CA SER A 645 -37.88 -52.30 -45.83
C SER A 645 -39.41 -52.15 -45.96
N HIS A 646 -39.96 -50.95 -45.79
CA HIS A 646 -41.38 -50.66 -46.00
C HIS A 646 -41.76 -50.67 -47.49
N CYS A 647 -40.88 -50.23 -48.40
CA CYS A 647 -41.09 -50.34 -49.86
C CYS A 647 -40.97 -51.79 -50.36
N LEU A 648 -40.01 -52.56 -49.85
CA LEU A 648 -39.84 -53.99 -50.20
C LEU A 648 -40.98 -54.87 -49.65
N PHE A 649 -41.56 -54.52 -48.51
CA PHE A 649 -42.75 -55.19 -47.98
C PHE A 649 -43.98 -54.94 -48.86
N PHE A 650 -44.15 -53.74 -49.40
CA PHE A 650 -45.25 -53.40 -50.32
C PHE A 650 -45.03 -53.89 -51.76
N LEU A 651 -43.79 -54.07 -52.20
CA LEU A 651 -43.46 -54.68 -53.50
C LEU A 651 -43.62 -56.21 -53.50
N ARG A 652 -43.74 -56.85 -52.33
CA ARG A 652 -44.00 -58.29 -52.22
C ARG A 652 -45.49 -58.65 -52.37
N ASP A 653 -46.38 -57.67 -52.19
CA ASP A 653 -47.84 -57.86 -52.21
C ASP A 653 -48.56 -57.10 -53.35
N ALA A 654 -47.84 -56.67 -54.40
CA ALA A 654 -48.45 -56.12 -55.62
C ALA A 654 -48.64 -57.24 -56.67
N PRO A 655 -49.89 -57.67 -56.97
CA PRO A 655 -50.15 -58.68 -57.99
C PRO A 655 -50.32 -58.00 -59.35
N ALA A 656 -49.23 -57.76 -60.08
CA ALA A 656 -49.30 -57.53 -61.52
C ALA A 656 -47.93 -57.68 -62.19
N LEU A 657 -47.91 -58.43 -63.30
CA LEU A 657 -46.84 -58.56 -64.28
C LEU A 657 -45.74 -59.61 -63.98
N ARG A 658 -46.19 -60.87 -63.83
CA ARG A 658 -45.53 -61.98 -64.53
C ARG A 658 -46.07 -62.04 -65.96
N SER A 659 -45.35 -61.46 -66.92
CA SER A 659 -45.28 -62.02 -68.28
C SER A 659 -44.14 -61.34 -69.04
N VAL A 660 -43.12 -62.16 -69.36
CA VAL A 660 -42.20 -62.05 -70.50
C VAL A 660 -40.88 -61.28 -70.25
N PHE A 661 -39.81 -62.07 -70.37
CA PHE A 661 -38.35 -61.84 -70.36
C PHE A 661 -37.63 -61.69 -69.02
#